data_AF-A0A8S1HX61-F1
#
_entry.id   AF-A0A8S1HX61-F1
#
_cell.length_a   1.000
_cell.length_b   1.000
_cell.length_c   1.000
_cell.angle_alpha   90.00
_cell.angle_beta   90.00
_cell.angle_gamma   90.00
#
_symmetry.space_group_name_H-M   'P 1'
#
loop_
_entity.id
_entity.type
_entity.pdbx_description
1 polymer ?
#
loop_
_entity_poly.entity_id
_entity_poly.type
_entity_poly.pdbx_seq_one_letter_code
_entity_poly.pdbx_strand_id
1 'polypeptide(L)'
;MLWFLFIALFFQKVGAQITCPTKVYSPADDIVYFPNNNIGLTNIPSNFACSYKFNIPPGFVARITVTSNMATGDVLSYTNSLGTVARLPNPISLYPRMIATPSGSLNIATNSSRSQFNAKLEFVNLVENYKPFPYSSGDYAFLKDLDSSSFISFTPTAGKNAKIRLTIAQKQQNVSASDLAHIFVYQGTDLKGNYLGVLSEVAMGPSGRGISLVNVYDSYVDATVVANDDSAISQFSDYQVFEINPAFNWKFVNQDNVPSAYTFILPSPDTPQAYLTYLNFMTPTPSLNQAYVSFQSQTPTKTNFETLRYTFSLYTSNSMPQNIPCQYFTMFVYRTTAQVNFDTVARNYNALSDGRNGYVFSRTYWSVPNPNLETVFYGQNNLLYSIKTQVLYLSLQRNEYLDVQINQGGAIVSEDKYTSSLVNAPVKTVSGDGFRMFLISNSTNTAAKVYYSVSTSALPVTPNCPTGLFSPLNGSVFLPVNSSLTRLNSGFNCVYGFNFPAGFVAKLTITSIMASGDFLSYTNSLGQVTGLPNQMTNYQRVIASPSGSFSVSTTTSNSLFSLRVDFISLLTYRQNLLNMGGYTSLSSLSGSSFITFTNQNPNGKVQLTYDSAKTISSDLGQIFVYQGASLYTGKFIGTLTQNMFGAAGSPLSLVNPFSTNIPASIIGNDASVLSQYSSYTFTDIGNGFVGHHTHQSTLPAAATLISKSDGLFYLQSLSFDSPNSKASISFQTLCPSLSTSEVLRYSAKDNITNMLPQQIPSNFFTVTFFQSASLTLTNAAGNYLKLTDGRNGYIFSPTYWANGNPSFDQQFVGQTNFDITTRVDYLALTNSENLDIAVQSSSKVVSDNNYIKNTANETGKTANGDGLRVQFKAGSRSSSAKIYFKAVKANFGTSADPSKNVQKLIIIFLAGDCLASSGLGDVIGGGDLAQTATGALGGGGGSPLDGTLGNNAGGDGGVVDGVVGQDGLIGNVVKGLGASSNPEGQGGSNVLGLPVAVDADLALLEGVRCNQNETKTQCRSPLEGQCGGSSGAMPETMSRAARQAPRCEKCECAPGYVRTFDKAQCVLQQDCGDQATACQNVGDRQTCPVLCNGGRCPIGFVCRVPNICLGKATCQQKCVPAFGVADVSPDVGLGRK
;
A
#
# COMPACT_ATOMS: atom_id res chain seq x y z
N MET A 1 -85.09 -10.85 19.60
CA MET A 1 -83.66 -10.84 19.18
C MET A 1 -83.32 -9.71 18.21
N LEU A 2 -84.02 -9.55 17.07
CA LEU A 2 -83.64 -8.57 16.01
C LEU A 2 -83.36 -7.13 16.48
N TRP A 3 -84.11 -6.62 17.47
CA TRP A 3 -83.99 -5.23 17.94
C TRP A 3 -82.63 -4.88 18.59
N PHE A 4 -81.93 -5.83 19.22
CA PHE A 4 -80.64 -5.55 19.84
C PHE A 4 -79.50 -5.39 18.81
N LEU A 5 -79.64 -5.94 17.61
CA LEU A 5 -78.63 -5.85 16.56
C LEU A 5 -78.59 -4.45 15.92
N PHE A 6 -79.71 -3.74 15.89
CA PHE A 6 -79.82 -2.40 15.30
C PHE A 6 -79.16 -1.31 16.17
N ILE A 7 -79.23 -1.43 17.50
CA ILE A 7 -78.64 -0.47 18.42
C ILE A 7 -77.10 -0.57 18.42
N ALA A 8 -76.55 -1.78 18.25
CA ALA A 8 -75.11 -2.01 18.16
C ALA A 8 -74.45 -1.35 16.93
N LEU A 9 -75.21 -1.11 15.85
CA LEU A 9 -74.70 -0.47 14.63
C LEU A 9 -74.73 1.07 14.66
N PHE A 10 -75.49 1.67 15.58
CA PHE A 10 -75.57 3.14 15.71
C PHE A 10 -74.49 3.75 16.61
N PHE A 11 -73.77 2.93 17.40
CA PHE A 11 -72.51 3.35 18.04
C PHE A 11 -71.33 3.27 17.07
N GLN A 12 -71.47 3.88 15.89
CA GLN A 12 -70.28 4.45 15.25
C GLN A 12 -69.68 5.45 16.24
N LYS A 13 -68.40 5.28 16.59
CA LYS A 13 -67.67 6.34 17.29
C LYS A 13 -67.77 7.59 16.43
N VAL A 14 -68.45 8.63 16.93
CA VAL A 14 -68.34 9.98 16.39
C VAL A 14 -66.88 10.39 16.59
N GLY A 15 -66.06 10.17 15.56
CA GLY A 15 -64.65 10.52 15.59
C GLY A 15 -64.55 12.01 15.87
N ALA A 16 -63.89 12.37 16.97
CA ALA A 16 -63.87 13.74 17.48
C ALA A 16 -63.50 14.71 16.35
N GLN A 17 -64.46 15.56 15.96
CA GLN A 17 -64.37 16.36 14.74
C GLN A 17 -63.08 17.17 14.76
N ILE A 18 -62.20 16.89 13.80
CA ILE A 18 -60.92 17.59 13.71
C ILE A 18 -61.21 19.04 13.34
N THR A 19 -60.95 19.92 14.29
CA THR A 19 -61.14 21.36 14.17
C THR A 19 -59.77 22.03 14.18
N CYS A 20 -59.57 23.00 13.30
CA CYS A 20 -58.31 23.74 13.28
C CYS A 20 -58.30 24.76 14.42
N PRO A 21 -57.36 24.68 15.39
CA PRO A 21 -57.32 25.61 16.50
C PRO A 21 -56.87 27.00 16.04
N THR A 22 -57.56 28.04 16.49
CA THR A 22 -57.15 29.45 16.33
C THR A 22 -56.14 29.89 17.40
N LYS A 23 -55.87 29.05 18.40
CA LYS A 23 -54.89 29.28 19.46
C LYS A 23 -53.47 29.32 18.89
N VAL A 24 -52.68 30.30 19.35
CA VAL A 24 -51.22 30.30 19.21
C VAL A 24 -50.62 29.67 20.46
N TYR A 25 -49.80 28.62 20.30
CA TYR A 25 -49.17 27.91 21.41
C TYR A 25 -47.86 28.58 21.85
N SER A 26 -47.48 28.37 23.11
CA SER A 26 -46.36 29.03 23.80
C SER A 26 -45.75 28.10 24.87
N PRO A 27 -44.59 28.43 25.47
CA PRO A 27 -44.02 27.62 26.56
C PRO A 27 -44.93 27.45 27.80
N ALA A 28 -45.96 28.28 27.96
CA ALA A 28 -46.97 28.11 29.03
C ALA A 28 -47.98 26.97 28.74
N ASP A 29 -47.94 26.37 27.55
CA ASP A 29 -48.81 25.27 27.11
C ASP A 29 -48.16 23.88 27.24
N ASP A 30 -46.93 23.82 27.77
CA ASP A 30 -46.13 22.60 28.00
C ASP A 30 -46.02 21.69 26.76
N ILE A 31 -46.51 20.44 26.82
CA ILE A 31 -46.47 19.47 25.72
C ILE A 31 -47.84 19.41 25.02
N VAL A 32 -47.84 19.68 23.72
CA VAL A 32 -49.06 19.71 22.88
C VAL A 32 -48.97 18.61 21.82
N TYR A 33 -50.10 17.97 21.48
CA TYR A 33 -50.14 16.98 20.39
C TYR A 33 -51.18 17.38 19.32
N PHE A 34 -50.78 17.36 18.06
CA PHE A 34 -51.63 17.65 16.91
C PHE A 34 -52.06 16.35 16.21
N PRO A 35 -53.30 16.23 15.72
CA PRO A 35 -54.29 17.31 15.58
C PRO A 35 -55.11 17.63 16.86
N ASN A 36 -55.50 16.62 17.65
CA ASN A 36 -56.54 16.72 18.70
C ASN A 36 -56.04 16.29 20.10
N ASN A 37 -54.82 16.68 20.52
CA ASN A 37 -54.16 16.16 21.72
C ASN A 37 -54.06 14.61 21.79
N ASN A 38 -54.00 13.95 20.62
CA ASN A 38 -53.92 12.50 20.50
C ASN A 38 -52.47 12.04 20.35
N ILE A 39 -52.09 10.98 21.08
CA ILE A 39 -50.73 10.41 21.08
C ILE A 39 -50.56 9.36 19.96
N GLY A 40 -51.65 8.98 19.26
CA GLY A 40 -51.64 8.08 18.09
C GLY A 40 -51.84 8.80 16.74
N LEU A 41 -51.46 8.12 15.65
CA LEU A 41 -51.80 8.52 14.28
C LEU A 41 -53.32 8.73 14.14
N THR A 42 -53.72 9.88 13.59
CA THR A 42 -55.13 10.24 13.45
C THR A 42 -55.48 10.41 11.97
N ASN A 43 -56.56 9.75 11.51
CA ASN A 43 -57.11 9.92 10.16
C ASN A 43 -57.59 11.36 9.95
N ILE A 44 -57.16 11.99 8.86
CA ILE A 44 -57.54 13.36 8.50
C ILE A 44 -58.63 13.33 7.41
N PRO A 45 -59.69 14.15 7.50
CA PRO A 45 -60.69 14.28 6.44
C PRO A 45 -60.08 14.72 5.10
N SER A 46 -60.77 14.46 4.00
CA SER A 46 -60.49 15.13 2.73
C SER A 46 -60.85 16.62 2.80
N ASN A 47 -60.16 17.43 1.99
CA ASN A 47 -60.31 18.89 1.92
C ASN A 47 -60.05 19.62 3.25
N PHE A 48 -59.23 19.04 4.14
CA PHE A 48 -58.88 19.64 5.42
C PHE A 48 -57.58 20.45 5.28
N ALA A 49 -57.67 21.75 5.57
CA ALA A 49 -56.51 22.65 5.63
C ALA A 49 -56.41 23.26 7.03
N CYS A 50 -55.23 23.19 7.64
CA CYS A 50 -54.99 23.76 8.98
C CYS A 50 -53.54 24.23 9.16
N SER A 51 -53.35 25.22 10.05
CA SER A 51 -52.07 25.82 10.40
C SER A 51 -51.98 25.97 11.93
N TYR A 52 -51.27 25.06 12.59
CA TYR A 52 -51.03 25.08 14.03
C TYR A 52 -49.89 26.05 14.32
N LYS A 53 -50.22 27.22 14.91
CA LYS A 53 -49.27 28.34 15.09
C LYS A 53 -48.67 28.34 16.50
N PHE A 54 -47.39 28.71 16.61
CA PHE A 54 -46.69 28.80 17.89
C PHE A 54 -45.74 30.01 17.94
N ASN A 55 -45.52 30.51 19.16
CA ASN A 55 -44.70 31.66 19.49
C ASN A 55 -43.53 31.20 20.38
N ILE A 56 -42.30 31.51 19.99
CA ILE A 56 -41.06 31.03 20.61
C ILE A 56 -40.32 32.23 21.20
N PRO A 57 -40.36 32.44 22.53
CA PRO A 57 -39.69 33.58 23.15
C PRO A 57 -38.16 33.41 23.16
N PRO A 58 -37.39 34.50 23.30
CA PRO A 58 -35.93 34.43 23.39
C PRO A 58 -35.46 33.49 24.50
N GLY A 59 -34.45 32.65 24.21
CA GLY A 59 -34.00 31.62 25.12
C GLY A 59 -34.73 30.27 25.00
N PHE A 60 -35.63 30.08 24.02
CA PHE A 60 -36.32 28.80 23.79
C PHE A 60 -36.18 28.32 22.35
N VAL A 61 -36.40 27.01 22.14
CA VAL A 61 -36.69 26.42 20.82
C VAL A 61 -37.92 25.52 20.89
N ALA A 62 -38.70 25.48 19.80
CA ALA A 62 -39.77 24.51 19.65
C ALA A 62 -39.21 23.22 19.02
N ARG A 63 -39.40 22.09 19.72
CA ARG A 63 -39.20 20.73 19.17
C ARG A 63 -40.53 20.22 18.63
N ILE A 64 -40.59 19.93 17.33
CA ILE A 64 -41.72 19.26 16.68
C ILE A 64 -41.28 17.85 16.29
N THR A 65 -41.93 16.82 16.82
CA THR A 65 -41.69 15.41 16.43
C THR A 65 -42.90 14.89 15.68
N VAL A 66 -42.71 14.57 14.40
CA VAL A 66 -43.80 14.18 13.47
C VAL A 66 -43.73 12.70 13.14
N THR A 67 -44.90 12.06 13.04
CA THR A 67 -45.12 10.75 12.43
C THR A 67 -46.31 10.86 11.48
N SER A 68 -46.15 10.46 10.20
CA SER A 68 -47.19 10.68 9.19
C SER A 68 -47.16 9.65 8.06
N ASN A 69 -48.36 9.32 7.58
CA ASN A 69 -48.64 8.53 6.39
C ASN A 69 -49.64 9.32 5.53
N MET A 70 -49.12 10.25 4.73
CA MET A 70 -49.91 11.10 3.85
C MET A 70 -50.19 10.40 2.52
N ALA A 71 -51.35 10.63 1.92
CA ALA A 71 -51.66 10.14 0.58
C ALA A 71 -51.02 10.99 -0.53
N THR A 72 -50.90 10.44 -1.73
CA THR A 72 -50.39 11.16 -2.91
C THR A 72 -51.22 12.41 -3.19
N GLY A 73 -50.58 13.57 -3.16
CA GLY A 73 -51.23 14.88 -3.35
C GLY A 73 -51.63 15.59 -2.06
N ASP A 74 -51.54 14.92 -0.90
CA ASP A 74 -51.71 15.55 0.41
C ASP A 74 -50.35 16.07 0.92
N VAL A 75 -50.34 17.19 1.65
CA VAL A 75 -49.10 17.90 2.05
C VAL A 75 -49.06 18.15 3.55
N LEU A 76 -47.92 17.83 4.15
CA LEU A 76 -47.53 18.27 5.50
C LEU A 76 -46.25 19.10 5.40
N SER A 77 -46.21 20.24 6.09
CA SER A 77 -45.12 21.21 5.99
C SER A 77 -44.98 22.00 7.29
N TYR A 78 -43.85 22.65 7.50
CA TYR A 78 -43.71 23.68 8.54
C TYR A 78 -43.21 24.99 7.94
N THR A 79 -43.52 26.09 8.63
CA THR A 79 -43.07 27.45 8.29
C THR A 79 -42.35 28.04 9.50
N ASN A 80 -41.15 28.57 9.28
CA ASN A 80 -40.40 29.34 10.29
C ASN A 80 -40.73 30.85 10.17
N SER A 81 -40.31 31.70 11.11
CA SER A 81 -40.59 33.15 11.03
C SER A 81 -39.79 33.90 9.94
N LEU A 82 -38.92 33.21 9.19
CA LEU A 82 -38.25 33.76 8.00
C LEU A 82 -39.11 33.56 6.73
N GLY A 83 -40.26 32.89 6.84
CA GLY A 83 -41.15 32.59 5.73
C GLY A 83 -40.80 31.32 4.96
N THR A 84 -39.72 30.62 5.32
CA THR A 84 -39.30 29.37 4.67
C THR A 84 -40.33 28.28 4.93
N VAL A 85 -41.00 27.81 3.88
CA VAL A 85 -41.95 26.69 3.93
C VAL A 85 -41.25 25.40 3.53
N ALA A 86 -40.94 24.55 4.50
CA ALA A 86 -40.34 23.25 4.26
C ALA A 86 -41.41 22.15 4.26
N ARG A 87 -41.57 21.45 3.13
CA ARG A 87 -42.36 20.21 3.09
C ARG A 87 -41.64 19.12 3.88
N LEU A 88 -42.39 18.38 4.67
CA LEU A 88 -41.86 17.19 5.33
C LEU A 88 -41.91 16.00 4.33
N PRO A 89 -40.91 15.09 4.35
CA PRO A 89 -40.97 13.87 3.54
C PRO A 89 -42.17 12.98 3.91
N ASN A 90 -42.42 11.93 3.13
CA ASN A 90 -43.55 11.03 3.36
C ASN A 90 -43.29 9.63 2.76
N PRO A 91 -43.55 8.53 3.49
CA PRO A 91 -43.97 8.45 4.90
C PRO A 91 -42.87 8.92 5.87
N ILE A 92 -43.26 9.26 7.10
CA ILE A 92 -42.35 9.57 8.21
C ILE A 92 -42.67 8.70 9.42
N SER A 93 -41.62 8.13 10.01
CA SER A 93 -41.61 7.71 11.41
C SER A 93 -40.72 8.64 12.22
N LEU A 94 -41.28 9.28 13.26
CA LEU A 94 -40.56 9.99 14.33
C LEU A 94 -39.43 10.93 13.87
N TYR A 95 -39.77 11.98 13.10
CA TYR A 95 -38.80 12.98 12.67
C TYR A 95 -38.83 14.24 13.57
N PRO A 96 -37.80 14.48 14.40
CA PRO A 96 -37.70 15.70 15.20
C PRO A 96 -37.21 16.89 14.35
N ARG A 97 -37.77 18.06 14.61
CA ARG A 97 -37.38 19.35 14.03
C ARG A 97 -37.34 20.42 15.11
N MET A 98 -36.21 21.12 15.19
CA MET A 98 -36.00 22.26 16.08
C MET A 98 -36.25 23.57 15.33
N ILE A 99 -37.02 24.48 15.93
CA ILE A 99 -37.31 25.81 15.39
C ILE A 99 -36.98 26.86 16.46
N ALA A 100 -36.08 27.79 16.15
CA ALA A 100 -35.63 28.87 17.03
C ALA A 100 -36.10 30.27 16.61
N THR A 101 -36.92 30.35 15.55
CA THR A 101 -37.45 31.62 15.05
C THR A 101 -38.62 32.11 15.92
N PRO A 102 -38.77 33.43 16.19
CA PRO A 102 -39.78 33.97 17.12
C PRO A 102 -41.22 33.48 16.95
N SER A 103 -41.61 33.04 15.75
CA SER A 103 -42.85 32.31 15.52
C SER A 103 -42.64 31.15 14.53
N GLY A 104 -43.62 30.27 14.44
CA GLY A 104 -43.71 29.28 13.36
C GLY A 104 -45.10 28.67 13.26
N SER A 105 -45.27 27.79 12.27
CA SER A 105 -46.48 26.97 12.14
C SER A 105 -46.20 25.59 11.55
N LEU A 106 -47.00 24.61 11.94
CA LEU A 106 -47.13 23.32 11.26
C LEU A 106 -48.40 23.38 10.39
N ASN A 107 -48.27 23.22 9.07
CA ASN A 107 -49.37 23.34 8.12
C ASN A 107 -49.64 22.00 7.43
N ILE A 108 -50.92 21.59 7.45
CA ILE A 108 -51.43 20.41 6.76
C ILE A 108 -52.49 20.83 5.74
N ALA A 109 -52.46 20.19 4.56
CA ALA A 109 -53.50 20.29 3.54
C ALA A 109 -53.75 18.91 2.92
N THR A 110 -54.98 18.40 3.01
CA THR A 110 -55.38 17.11 2.44
C THR A 110 -56.42 17.29 1.34
N ASN A 111 -56.27 16.54 0.26
CA ASN A 111 -57.28 16.28 -0.76
C ASN A 111 -57.96 14.93 -0.50
N SER A 112 -57.25 13.96 0.10
CA SER A 112 -57.78 12.63 0.43
C SER A 112 -58.23 12.50 1.90
N SER A 113 -59.12 11.55 2.18
CA SER A 113 -59.44 11.09 3.55
C SER A 113 -58.60 9.90 4.00
N ARG A 114 -57.44 9.64 3.36
CA ARG A 114 -56.54 8.51 3.64
C ARG A 114 -55.29 8.91 4.41
N SER A 115 -54.99 10.21 4.48
CA SER A 115 -53.85 10.74 5.23
C SER A 115 -54.01 10.55 6.73
N GLN A 116 -52.90 10.20 7.39
CA GLN A 116 -52.78 10.12 8.83
C GLN A 116 -51.58 10.95 9.30
N PHE A 117 -51.72 11.71 10.38
CA PHE A 117 -50.56 12.26 11.10
C PHE A 117 -50.75 12.30 12.62
N ASN A 118 -49.63 12.45 13.30
CA ASN A 118 -49.48 12.91 14.67
C ASN A 118 -48.25 13.83 14.68
N ALA A 119 -48.31 14.97 15.38
CA ALA A 119 -47.15 15.78 15.68
C ALA A 119 -47.15 16.24 17.14
N LYS A 120 -46.07 15.94 17.87
CA LYS A 120 -45.83 16.44 19.23
C LYS A 120 -45.07 17.76 19.15
N LEU A 121 -45.52 18.79 19.85
CA LEU A 121 -44.83 20.07 20.05
C LEU A 121 -44.39 20.20 21.52
N GLU A 122 -43.14 20.59 21.74
CA GLU A 122 -42.54 20.85 23.05
C GLU A 122 -41.69 22.13 22.98
N PHE A 123 -41.60 22.90 24.07
CA PHE A 123 -40.72 24.05 24.17
C PHE A 123 -39.51 23.73 25.07
N VAL A 124 -38.31 23.76 24.51
CA VAL A 124 -37.06 23.53 25.24
C VAL A 124 -36.48 24.86 25.70
N ASN A 125 -36.37 25.07 27.02
CA ASN A 125 -35.67 26.23 27.58
C ASN A 125 -34.16 26.06 27.40
N LEU A 126 -33.53 26.89 26.59
CA LEU A 126 -32.08 26.87 26.39
C LEU A 126 -31.31 27.50 27.57
N VAL A 127 -31.90 28.51 28.22
CA VAL A 127 -31.22 29.33 29.25
C VAL A 127 -31.01 28.56 30.55
N GLU A 128 -31.94 27.65 30.88
CA GLU A 128 -31.85 26.82 32.10
C GLU A 128 -31.07 25.52 31.85
N ASN A 129 -31.14 24.96 30.64
CA ASN A 129 -30.54 23.66 30.33
C ASN A 129 -29.08 23.75 29.84
N TYR A 130 -28.66 24.87 29.21
CA TYR A 130 -27.34 25.00 28.59
C TYR A 130 -26.44 26.04 29.28
N LYS A 131 -25.16 25.69 29.49
CA LYS A 131 -24.15 26.53 30.15
C LYS A 131 -23.10 27.06 29.16
N PRO A 132 -22.58 28.29 29.35
CA PRO A 132 -21.56 28.85 28.47
C PRO A 132 -20.19 28.23 28.69
N PHE A 133 -19.53 27.84 27.59
CA PHE A 133 -18.08 27.80 27.47
C PHE A 133 -17.61 29.13 26.83
N PRO A 134 -16.99 30.04 27.60
CA PRO A 134 -16.59 31.35 27.11
C PRO A 134 -15.21 31.32 26.44
N TYR A 135 -15.16 31.86 25.22
CA TYR A 135 -13.97 32.12 24.42
C TYR A 135 -13.89 33.61 24.09
N SER A 136 -12.70 34.12 23.79
CA SER A 136 -12.53 35.46 23.21
C SER A 136 -12.44 35.35 21.69
N SER A 137 -12.66 36.45 20.98
CA SER A 137 -12.25 36.48 19.57
C SER A 137 -10.73 36.35 19.43
N GLY A 138 -10.32 35.78 18.31
CA GLY A 138 -9.00 35.24 18.05
C GLY A 138 -8.76 33.82 18.60
N ASP A 139 -9.66 33.26 19.40
CA ASP A 139 -9.60 31.86 19.83
C ASP A 139 -10.34 30.94 18.83
N TYR A 140 -10.15 29.62 19.00
CA TYR A 140 -10.84 28.57 18.26
C TYR A 140 -11.53 27.60 19.23
N ALA A 141 -12.56 26.90 18.74
CA ALA A 141 -13.27 25.86 19.49
C ALA A 141 -13.64 24.68 18.58
N PHE A 142 -13.66 23.47 19.13
CA PHE A 142 -14.18 22.30 18.42
C PHE A 142 -15.68 22.17 18.70
N LEU A 143 -16.50 22.01 17.67
CA LEU A 143 -17.96 21.83 17.81
C LEU A 143 -18.34 20.43 18.32
N LYS A 144 -17.40 19.49 18.29
CA LYS A 144 -17.50 18.17 18.92
C LYS A 144 -17.55 18.24 20.47
N ASP A 145 -17.11 19.37 21.04
CA ASP A 145 -17.07 19.61 22.48
C ASP A 145 -18.41 20.22 22.99
N LEU A 146 -19.40 20.40 22.12
CA LEU A 146 -20.77 20.80 22.46
C LEU A 146 -21.60 19.57 22.88
N ASP A 147 -21.80 19.41 24.19
CA ASP A 147 -22.74 18.43 24.75
C ASP A 147 -24.17 18.98 24.86
N SER A 148 -25.12 18.10 25.22
CA SER A 148 -26.55 18.41 25.43
C SER A 148 -26.85 19.43 26.56
N SER A 149 -25.82 19.95 27.23
CA SER A 149 -25.90 20.89 28.35
C SER A 149 -25.00 22.12 28.22
N SER A 150 -24.41 22.36 27.03
CA SER A 150 -23.41 23.42 26.84
C SER A 150 -23.52 24.18 25.51
N PHE A 151 -23.07 25.44 25.53
CA PHE A 151 -22.96 26.30 24.35
C PHE A 151 -21.64 27.05 24.33
N ILE A 152 -21.02 27.16 23.16
CA ILE A 152 -19.82 27.98 22.94
C ILE A 152 -20.25 29.44 22.83
N SER A 153 -19.52 30.37 23.46
CA SER A 153 -19.78 31.81 23.35
C SER A 153 -18.48 32.57 23.09
N PHE A 154 -18.48 33.44 22.07
CA PHE A 154 -17.33 34.24 21.67
C PHE A 154 -17.55 35.72 22.01
N THR A 155 -16.61 36.31 22.76
CA THR A 155 -16.63 37.72 23.19
C THR A 155 -15.59 38.54 22.41
N PRO A 156 -15.95 39.69 21.81
CA PRO A 156 -15.02 40.45 20.95
C PRO A 156 -13.92 41.17 21.74
N THR A 157 -12.67 41.07 21.30
CA THR A 157 -11.50 41.66 21.98
C THR A 157 -11.27 43.13 21.65
N ALA A 158 -11.52 43.57 20.41
CA ALA A 158 -11.39 44.96 19.95
C ALA A 158 -12.49 45.91 20.48
N GLY A 159 -13.14 45.56 21.60
CA GLY A 159 -14.06 46.41 22.36
C GLY A 159 -15.55 46.23 22.04
N LYS A 160 -16.39 46.90 22.83
CA LYS A 160 -17.86 46.67 22.93
C LYS A 160 -18.70 46.88 21.66
N ASN A 161 -18.11 47.38 20.58
CA ASN A 161 -18.77 47.60 19.28
C ASN A 161 -18.11 46.82 18.13
N ALA A 162 -17.05 46.05 18.39
CA ALA A 162 -16.46 45.18 17.38
C ALA A 162 -17.45 44.07 16.97
N LYS A 163 -17.33 43.65 15.72
CA LYS A 163 -18.10 42.56 15.13
C LYS A 163 -17.23 41.32 15.05
N ILE A 164 -17.82 40.16 15.28
CA ILE A 164 -17.15 38.87 15.12
C ILE A 164 -17.52 38.30 13.75
N ARG A 165 -16.53 37.71 13.07
CA ARG A 165 -16.74 36.86 11.90
C ARG A 165 -16.29 35.43 12.26
N LEU A 166 -17.16 34.46 12.04
CA LEU A 166 -16.78 33.04 12.15
C LEU A 166 -16.03 32.58 10.89
N THR A 167 -15.18 31.58 11.03
CA THR A 167 -14.59 30.85 9.90
C THR A 167 -14.41 29.39 10.30
N ILE A 168 -14.99 28.49 9.53
CA ILE A 168 -14.91 27.04 9.76
C ILE A 168 -13.59 26.53 9.18
N ALA A 169 -12.90 25.66 9.92
CA ALA A 169 -11.68 25.02 9.46
C ALA A 169 -11.96 24.01 8.34
N GLN A 170 -11.26 24.16 7.23
CA GLN A 170 -11.24 23.16 6.16
C GLN A 170 -10.44 21.93 6.61
N LYS A 171 -11.01 20.76 6.32
CA LYS A 171 -10.45 19.43 6.59
C LYS A 171 -10.27 18.69 5.26
N GLN A 172 -9.42 17.66 5.23
CA GLN A 172 -9.20 16.85 4.02
C GLN A 172 -10.46 16.08 3.57
N GLN A 173 -11.39 15.82 4.49
CA GLN A 173 -12.78 15.49 4.19
C GLN A 173 -13.63 16.72 4.49
N ASN A 174 -14.49 17.13 3.55
CA ASN A 174 -15.35 18.29 3.73
C ASN A 174 -16.33 18.06 4.90
N VAL A 175 -16.42 19.01 5.83
CA VAL A 175 -17.49 19.03 6.84
C VAL A 175 -18.84 19.13 6.11
N SER A 176 -19.78 18.24 6.43
CA SER A 176 -21.07 18.24 5.74
C SER A 176 -21.93 19.43 6.16
N ALA A 177 -22.62 20.02 5.18
CA ALA A 177 -23.62 21.07 5.43
C ALA A 177 -24.80 20.57 6.29
N SER A 178 -25.05 19.25 6.32
CA SER A 178 -26.04 18.62 7.24
C SER A 178 -25.65 18.80 8.70
N ASP A 179 -24.38 18.65 9.03
CA ASP A 179 -23.92 18.54 10.41
C ASP A 179 -23.81 19.94 11.01
N LEU A 180 -23.38 20.89 10.18
CA LEU A 180 -23.43 22.33 10.46
C LEU A 180 -24.87 22.86 10.57
N ALA A 181 -25.87 22.20 9.95
CA ALA A 181 -27.28 22.56 10.10
C ALA A 181 -27.87 22.17 11.48
N HIS A 182 -27.13 21.43 12.31
CA HIS A 182 -27.55 21.12 13.68
C HIS A 182 -27.05 22.16 14.72
N ILE A 183 -26.14 23.05 14.33
CA ILE A 183 -25.55 24.07 15.21
C ILE A 183 -26.30 25.40 15.03
N PHE A 184 -26.92 25.88 16.11
CA PHE A 184 -27.76 27.08 16.11
C PHE A 184 -26.95 28.30 16.54
N VAL A 185 -27.07 29.39 15.78
CA VAL A 185 -26.28 30.61 15.96
C VAL A 185 -27.14 31.72 16.56
N TYR A 186 -26.69 32.30 17.67
CA TYR A 186 -27.35 33.41 18.37
C TYR A 186 -26.43 34.64 18.46
N GLN A 187 -27.00 35.84 18.34
CA GLN A 187 -26.28 37.10 18.44
C GLN A 187 -26.11 37.55 19.89
N GLY A 188 -24.86 37.52 20.38
CA GLY A 188 -24.50 37.84 21.76
C GLY A 188 -23.76 36.69 22.45
N THR A 189 -23.40 36.89 23.71
CA THR A 189 -22.72 35.90 24.55
C THR A 189 -23.69 35.04 25.39
N ASP A 190 -24.97 35.03 25.04
CA ASP A 190 -25.99 34.15 25.62
C ASP A 190 -27.02 33.70 24.56
N LEU A 191 -27.90 32.77 24.96
CA LEU A 191 -28.94 32.19 24.10
C LEU A 191 -30.28 32.96 24.15
N LYS A 192 -30.33 34.13 24.79
CA LYS A 192 -31.44 35.11 24.72
C LYS A 192 -31.23 36.13 23.59
N GLY A 193 -30.06 36.11 22.96
CA GLY A 193 -29.76 36.88 21.75
C GLY A 193 -30.70 36.59 20.58
N ASN A 194 -30.63 37.43 19.54
CA ASN A 194 -31.37 37.19 18.31
C ASN A 194 -30.85 35.92 17.63
N TYR A 195 -31.73 34.97 17.30
CA TYR A 195 -31.39 33.82 16.46
C TYR A 195 -31.02 34.30 15.05
N LEU A 196 -29.86 33.88 14.54
CA LEU A 196 -29.33 34.29 13.24
C LEU A 196 -29.53 33.23 12.14
N GLY A 197 -29.76 31.97 12.52
CA GLY A 197 -29.85 30.83 11.61
C GLY A 197 -29.05 29.62 12.13
N VAL A 198 -28.91 28.59 11.29
CA VAL A 198 -27.97 27.47 11.55
C VAL A 198 -26.60 27.76 10.92
N LEU A 199 -25.54 27.12 11.41
CA LEU A 199 -24.16 27.46 11.05
C LEU A 199 -23.80 27.23 9.56
N SER A 200 -24.57 26.40 8.84
CA SER A 200 -24.47 26.25 7.37
C SER A 200 -25.22 27.32 6.57
N GLU A 201 -26.18 28.03 7.17
CA GLU A 201 -27.01 29.07 6.52
C GLU A 201 -26.55 30.49 6.87
N VAL A 202 -25.98 30.68 8.08
CA VAL A 202 -25.41 31.96 8.49
C VAL A 202 -24.17 32.24 7.64
N ALA A 203 -24.36 33.09 6.62
CA ALA A 203 -23.26 33.65 5.85
C ALA A 203 -22.19 34.18 6.80
N MET A 204 -20.93 33.78 6.59
CA MET A 204 -19.77 34.11 7.43
C MET A 204 -19.33 35.57 7.26
N GLY A 205 -20.28 36.49 7.38
CA GLY A 205 -20.08 37.93 7.52
C GLY A 205 -20.09 38.35 9.00
N PRO A 206 -19.95 39.65 9.27
CA PRO A 206 -19.69 40.14 10.61
C PRO A 206 -20.96 40.43 11.43
N SER A 207 -21.21 39.65 12.47
CA SER A 207 -22.31 39.85 13.43
C SER A 207 -21.83 40.57 14.71
N GLY A 208 -22.71 41.34 15.34
CA GLY A 208 -22.32 42.33 16.35
C GLY A 208 -22.37 41.84 17.80
N ARG A 209 -21.42 42.31 18.62
CA ARG A 209 -21.36 42.20 20.10
C ARG A 209 -21.12 40.81 20.71
N GLY A 210 -21.03 39.76 19.92
CA GLY A 210 -20.72 38.40 20.36
C GLY A 210 -21.49 37.37 19.55
N ILE A 211 -21.08 36.10 19.63
CA ILE A 211 -21.78 34.99 18.98
C ILE A 211 -21.85 33.81 19.95
N SER A 212 -23.02 33.19 20.04
CA SER A 212 -23.21 31.92 20.77
C SER A 212 -23.62 30.81 19.81
N LEU A 213 -23.07 29.61 20.01
CA LEU A 213 -23.25 28.41 19.20
C LEU A 213 -23.72 27.26 20.12
N VAL A 214 -24.89 26.68 19.82
CA VAL A 214 -25.48 25.61 20.63
C VAL A 214 -25.93 24.43 19.76
N ASN A 215 -25.72 23.21 20.25
CA ASN A 215 -26.14 21.97 19.63
C ASN A 215 -27.46 21.50 20.27
N VAL A 216 -28.58 21.73 19.59
CA VAL A 216 -29.91 21.34 20.10
C VAL A 216 -30.34 19.93 19.69
N TYR A 217 -29.59 19.27 18.80
CA TYR A 217 -29.89 17.91 18.33
C TYR A 217 -29.10 16.80 19.05
N ASP A 218 -28.17 17.16 19.95
CA ASP A 218 -27.26 16.23 20.65
C ASP A 218 -26.44 15.35 19.68
N SER A 219 -26.24 15.83 18.44
CA SER A 219 -25.52 15.12 17.39
C SER A 219 -24.04 15.49 17.40
N TYR A 220 -23.15 14.51 17.28
CA TYR A 220 -21.71 14.75 17.14
C TYR A 220 -21.40 15.52 15.84
N VAL A 221 -20.71 16.67 15.94
CA VAL A 221 -20.31 17.52 14.80
C VAL A 221 -18.79 17.71 14.82
N ASP A 222 -18.05 16.94 14.02
CA ASP A 222 -16.59 17.04 13.94
C ASP A 222 -16.13 18.22 13.06
N ALA A 223 -16.35 19.43 13.55
CA ALA A 223 -15.91 20.67 12.92
C ALA A 223 -15.18 21.57 13.92
N THR A 224 -14.29 22.42 13.41
CA THR A 224 -13.51 23.37 14.20
C THR A 224 -13.85 24.77 13.71
N VAL A 225 -14.13 25.71 14.61
CA VAL A 225 -14.50 27.09 14.27
C VAL A 225 -13.54 28.09 14.92
N VAL A 226 -13.18 29.13 14.17
CA VAL A 226 -12.43 30.30 14.64
C VAL A 226 -13.35 31.51 14.62
N ALA A 227 -13.32 32.31 15.68
CA ALA A 227 -14.06 33.56 15.74
C ALA A 227 -13.07 34.73 15.73
N ASN A 228 -12.97 35.50 14.65
CA ASN A 228 -12.08 36.67 14.58
C ASN A 228 -12.85 37.97 14.78
N ASP A 229 -12.18 39.01 15.28
CA ASP A 229 -12.68 40.39 15.14
C ASP A 229 -12.59 40.78 13.66
N ASP A 230 -13.70 41.23 13.09
CA ASP A 230 -13.84 41.44 11.63
C ASP A 230 -12.80 42.41 11.06
N SER A 231 -12.44 43.45 11.83
CA SER A 231 -11.39 44.42 11.49
C SER A 231 -9.98 43.83 11.42
N ALA A 232 -9.72 42.69 12.08
CA ALA A 232 -8.40 42.06 12.08
C ALA A 232 -8.16 41.20 10.83
N ILE A 233 -9.23 40.75 10.14
CA ILE A 233 -9.14 39.89 8.95
C ILE A 233 -9.65 40.54 7.65
N SER A 234 -10.49 41.57 7.72
CA SER A 234 -10.97 42.33 6.53
C SER A 234 -9.88 43.16 5.83
N GLN A 235 -8.68 43.23 6.41
CA GLN A 235 -7.47 43.81 5.79
C GLN A 235 -6.75 42.86 4.81
N PHE A 236 -7.16 41.59 4.72
CA PHE A 236 -6.56 40.59 3.83
C PHE A 236 -7.42 40.40 2.57
N SER A 237 -6.79 40.01 1.46
CA SER A 237 -7.49 39.66 0.21
C SER A 237 -8.31 38.37 0.33
N ASP A 238 -7.89 37.47 1.21
CA ASP A 238 -8.50 36.18 1.51
C ASP A 238 -8.13 35.77 2.94
N TYR A 239 -9.07 35.16 3.67
CA TYR A 239 -8.83 34.58 4.99
C TYR A 239 -9.51 33.22 5.13
N GLN A 240 -8.71 32.18 5.37
CA GLN A 240 -9.21 30.81 5.54
C GLN A 240 -8.55 30.12 6.75
N VAL A 241 -9.18 29.05 7.21
CA VAL A 241 -8.71 28.22 8.33
C VAL A 241 -8.56 26.78 7.84
N PHE A 242 -7.51 26.09 8.27
CA PHE A 242 -7.22 24.70 7.94
C PHE A 242 -6.87 23.89 9.19
N GLU A 243 -7.19 22.60 9.17
CA GLU A 243 -6.80 21.65 10.22
C GLU A 243 -5.70 20.69 9.69
N ILE A 244 -4.60 20.53 10.44
CA ILE A 244 -3.46 19.68 10.05
C ILE A 244 -3.56 18.32 10.76
N ASN A 245 -3.86 17.25 10.01
CA ASN A 245 -4.00 15.91 10.60
C ASN A 245 -3.71 14.78 9.59
N PRO A 246 -2.63 13.98 9.76
CA PRO A 246 -1.38 14.27 10.47
C PRO A 246 -0.41 15.11 9.62
N ALA A 247 -0.75 15.35 8.35
CA ALA A 247 0.01 16.11 7.39
C ALA A 247 -0.93 16.98 6.54
N PHE A 248 -0.38 18.03 5.94
CA PHE A 248 -1.10 18.97 5.07
C PHE A 248 -0.21 19.33 3.88
N ASN A 249 -0.77 19.42 2.68
CA ASN A 249 -0.10 19.87 1.46
C ASN A 249 -1.09 20.72 0.66
N TRP A 250 -0.73 21.96 0.37
CA TRP A 250 -1.58 22.86 -0.43
C TRP A 250 -0.77 23.91 -1.19
N LYS A 251 -1.42 24.52 -2.18
CA LYS A 251 -0.88 25.56 -3.04
C LYS A 251 -1.72 26.83 -2.88
N PHE A 252 -1.16 27.81 -2.18
CA PHE A 252 -1.77 29.11 -1.95
C PHE A 252 -1.38 30.07 -3.08
N VAL A 253 -2.32 30.89 -3.54
CA VAL A 253 -2.12 31.84 -4.63
C VAL A 253 -2.54 33.22 -4.14
N ASN A 254 -1.58 34.15 -4.08
CA ASN A 254 -1.84 35.57 -3.86
C ASN A 254 -1.00 36.35 -4.88
N GLN A 255 -1.65 37.04 -5.83
CA GLN A 255 -0.94 37.88 -6.82
C GLN A 255 -1.14 39.38 -6.56
N ASP A 256 -1.99 39.71 -5.59
CA ASP A 256 -2.43 41.06 -5.27
C ASP A 256 -1.43 41.89 -4.48
N ASN A 257 -1.73 43.18 -4.35
CA ASN A 257 -0.97 44.11 -3.51
C ASN A 257 -1.34 44.04 -2.02
N VAL A 258 -2.22 43.11 -1.64
CA VAL A 258 -2.72 42.85 -0.28
C VAL A 258 -2.45 41.37 0.03
N PRO A 259 -1.91 41.01 1.22
CA PRO A 259 -1.63 39.62 1.56
C PRO A 259 -2.91 38.82 1.82
N SER A 260 -2.85 37.51 1.52
CA SER A 260 -3.82 36.52 2.01
C SER A 260 -3.32 35.93 3.34
N ALA A 261 -4.24 35.53 4.22
CA ALA A 261 -3.94 35.02 5.55
C ALA A 261 -4.59 33.65 5.81
N TYR A 262 -3.82 32.70 6.33
CA TYR A 262 -4.22 31.30 6.48
C TYR A 262 -3.89 30.78 7.88
N THR A 263 -4.91 30.56 8.70
CA THR A 263 -4.75 30.01 10.05
C THR A 263 -4.73 28.49 10.01
N PHE A 264 -3.76 27.87 10.66
CA PHE A 264 -3.64 26.43 10.83
C PHE A 264 -3.90 26.03 12.27
N ILE A 265 -4.62 24.93 12.49
CA ILE A 265 -4.94 24.35 13.80
C ILE A 265 -4.50 22.89 13.83
N LEU A 266 -3.92 22.46 14.94
CA LEU A 266 -3.58 21.06 15.21
C LEU A 266 -4.65 20.47 16.16
N PRO A 267 -5.38 19.41 15.76
CA PRO A 267 -6.58 18.97 16.49
C PRO A 267 -6.31 18.09 17.72
N SER A 268 -5.07 17.62 17.90
CA SER A 268 -4.66 16.83 19.08
C SER A 268 -3.80 17.66 20.04
N PRO A 269 -4.12 17.69 21.36
CA PRO A 269 -3.27 18.33 22.36
C PRO A 269 -1.89 17.68 22.47
N ASP A 270 -1.77 16.38 22.13
CA ASP A 270 -0.52 15.61 22.16
C ASP A 270 0.46 16.01 21.03
N THR A 271 -0.01 16.74 20.01
CA THR A 271 0.80 17.31 18.93
C THR A 271 0.89 18.84 19.06
N PRO A 272 1.66 19.40 20.00
CA PRO A 272 1.68 20.85 20.28
C PRO A 272 2.53 21.68 19.30
N GLN A 273 2.85 21.15 18.12
CA GLN A 273 3.81 21.74 17.17
C GLN A 273 3.65 21.14 15.78
N ALA A 274 3.91 21.95 14.75
CA ALA A 274 4.01 21.52 13.36
C ALA A 274 5.46 21.61 12.85
N TYR A 275 5.72 20.97 11.72
CA TYR A 275 6.96 21.06 10.96
C TYR A 275 6.62 21.46 9.53
N LEU A 276 7.02 22.65 9.11
CA LEU A 276 7.03 23.04 7.70
C LEU A 276 8.12 22.21 7.01
N THR A 277 7.73 21.13 6.31
CA THR A 277 8.67 20.17 5.69
C THR A 277 9.03 20.54 4.25
N TYR A 278 8.24 21.40 3.62
CA TYR A 278 8.47 21.90 2.27
C TYR A 278 7.84 23.28 2.10
N LEU A 279 8.53 24.15 1.34
CA LEU A 279 8.05 25.43 0.85
C LEU A 279 8.60 25.62 -0.56
N ASN A 280 7.78 26.14 -1.48
CA ASN A 280 8.24 26.48 -2.83
C ASN A 280 7.43 27.66 -3.42
N PHE A 281 8.13 28.55 -4.11
CA PHE A 281 7.57 29.76 -4.73
C PHE A 281 7.39 29.49 -6.23
N MET A 282 6.22 28.99 -6.63
CA MET A 282 6.01 28.39 -7.96
C MET A 282 5.86 29.39 -9.10
N THR A 283 5.48 30.64 -8.80
CA THR A 283 5.27 31.71 -9.80
C THR A 283 5.40 33.07 -9.11
N PRO A 284 6.53 33.78 -9.29
CA PRO A 284 6.64 35.17 -8.88
C PRO A 284 6.02 36.09 -9.93
N THR A 285 5.30 37.13 -9.49
CA THR A 285 5.03 38.32 -10.32
C THR A 285 6.32 39.14 -10.45
N PRO A 286 6.50 39.98 -11.49
CA PRO A 286 7.82 40.56 -11.84
C PRO A 286 8.46 41.51 -10.81
N SER A 287 7.81 41.83 -9.68
CA SER A 287 8.38 42.62 -8.57
C SER A 287 9.07 41.75 -7.51
N LEU A 288 10.12 41.01 -7.91
CA LEU A 288 10.71 39.88 -7.17
C LEU A 288 11.10 40.15 -5.70
N ASN A 289 11.64 41.33 -5.39
CA ASN A 289 12.23 41.62 -4.06
C ASN A 289 11.22 41.81 -2.92
N GLN A 290 9.91 41.82 -3.20
CA GLN A 290 8.86 42.04 -2.20
C GLN A 290 8.00 40.80 -1.91
N ALA A 291 8.12 39.71 -2.69
CA ALA A 291 7.34 38.50 -2.50
C ALA A 291 7.80 37.70 -1.25
N TYR A 292 6.85 37.24 -0.43
CA TYR A 292 7.17 36.49 0.79
C TYR A 292 6.08 35.51 1.23
N VAL A 293 6.51 34.55 2.06
CA VAL A 293 5.67 33.77 2.97
C VAL A 293 6.16 34.04 4.39
N SER A 294 5.27 34.37 5.31
CA SER A 294 5.62 34.59 6.71
C SER A 294 4.62 33.97 7.67
N PHE A 295 4.99 33.91 8.95
CA PHE A 295 4.24 33.21 9.99
C PHE A 295 4.21 34.03 11.28
N GLN A 296 3.07 34.03 11.95
CA GLN A 296 2.89 34.51 13.33
C GLN A 296 2.31 33.40 14.20
N SER A 297 2.51 33.49 15.52
CA SER A 297 1.70 32.75 16.48
C SER A 297 0.23 33.22 16.47
N GLN A 298 -0.68 32.28 16.71
CA GLN A 298 -2.12 32.53 16.85
C GLN A 298 -2.78 33.19 15.60
N THR A 299 -4.05 33.56 15.73
CA THR A 299 -4.88 34.20 14.69
C THR A 299 -4.56 35.70 14.51
N PRO A 300 -4.98 36.34 13.40
CA PRO A 300 -4.78 37.78 13.19
C PRO A 300 -5.37 38.67 14.30
N THR A 301 -6.48 38.25 14.92
CA THR A 301 -7.15 39.01 16.00
C THR A 301 -6.27 39.18 17.24
N LYS A 302 -5.38 38.22 17.55
CA LYS A 302 -4.47 38.32 18.71
C LYS A 302 -3.23 39.20 18.46
N THR A 303 -3.02 39.67 17.23
CA THR A 303 -1.96 40.62 16.83
C THR A 303 -0.57 40.34 17.42
N ASN A 304 0.03 39.19 17.08
CA ASN A 304 1.42 38.87 17.43
C ASN A 304 2.41 39.40 16.38
N PHE A 305 3.69 39.49 16.75
CA PHE A 305 4.78 39.88 15.84
C PHE A 305 5.11 38.76 14.84
N GLU A 306 5.51 39.14 13.63
CA GLU A 306 5.98 38.20 12.60
C GLU A 306 7.17 37.39 13.12
N THR A 307 6.94 36.09 13.33
CA THR A 307 7.82 35.21 14.08
C THR A 307 8.89 34.57 13.17
N LEU A 308 8.52 34.31 11.91
CA LEU A 308 9.34 33.68 10.86
C LEU A 308 8.96 34.25 9.48
N ARG A 309 9.94 34.51 8.61
CA ARG A 309 9.73 35.06 7.26
C ARG A 309 10.67 34.38 6.25
N TYR A 310 10.14 34.06 5.08
CA TYR A 310 10.89 33.66 3.90
C TYR A 310 10.56 34.60 2.75
N THR A 311 11.53 35.38 2.28
CA THR A 311 11.41 36.17 1.05
C THR A 311 11.93 35.38 -0.14
N PHE A 312 11.36 35.60 -1.32
CA PHE A 312 11.76 34.90 -2.55
C PHE A 312 13.28 34.95 -2.80
N SER A 313 13.89 36.12 -2.59
CA SER A 313 15.32 36.38 -2.86
C SER A 313 16.30 35.76 -1.87
N LEU A 314 15.84 35.25 -0.71
CA LEU A 314 16.69 34.68 0.34
C LEU A 314 16.32 33.23 0.68
N TYR A 315 15.26 32.69 0.07
CA TYR A 315 14.81 31.34 0.35
C TYR A 315 15.74 30.27 -0.24
N THR A 316 15.98 29.21 0.53
CA THR A 316 16.64 27.98 0.07
C THR A 316 15.88 26.77 0.58
N SER A 317 15.78 25.70 -0.21
CA SER A 317 15.21 24.41 0.25
C SER A 317 15.90 23.88 1.50
N ASN A 318 17.18 24.19 1.67
CA ASN A 318 18.00 23.86 2.85
C ASN A 318 17.47 24.46 4.17
N SER A 319 16.56 25.44 4.12
CA SER A 319 15.86 25.96 5.30
C SER A 319 14.83 24.96 5.88
N MET A 320 14.51 23.87 5.16
CA MET A 320 13.50 22.88 5.55
C MET A 320 14.11 21.55 6.04
N PRO A 321 13.46 20.84 6.98
CA PRO A 321 12.25 21.22 7.70
C PRO A 321 12.45 22.35 8.74
N GLN A 322 11.40 23.12 9.01
CA GLN A 322 11.36 24.14 10.07
C GLN A 322 10.26 23.82 11.09
N ASN A 323 10.62 23.71 12.37
CA ASN A 323 9.67 23.54 13.47
C ASN A 323 8.89 24.85 13.73
N ILE A 324 7.58 24.72 13.97
CA ILE A 324 6.65 25.75 14.40
C ILE A 324 6.05 25.26 15.74
N PRO A 325 6.56 25.72 16.90
CA PRO A 325 6.26 25.15 18.21
C PRO A 325 4.95 25.69 18.81
N CYS A 326 3.85 25.63 18.07
CA CYS A 326 2.52 26.07 18.51
C CYS A 326 1.40 25.15 18.00
N GLN A 327 0.29 25.07 18.75
CA GLN A 327 -0.93 24.33 18.38
C GLN A 327 -1.75 25.04 17.30
N TYR A 328 -1.59 26.37 17.13
CA TYR A 328 -2.23 27.11 16.05
C TYR A 328 -1.43 28.38 15.69
N PHE A 329 -1.36 28.67 14.40
CA PHE A 329 -0.53 29.75 13.84
C PHE A 329 -1.14 30.29 12.55
N THR A 330 -0.80 31.52 12.18
CA THR A 330 -1.24 32.11 10.89
C THR A 330 -0.06 32.27 9.95
N MET A 331 -0.23 31.80 8.72
CA MET A 331 0.67 32.05 7.60
C MET A 331 0.13 33.21 6.74
N PHE A 332 1.02 34.09 6.28
CA PHE A 332 0.72 35.13 5.30
C PHE A 332 1.41 34.82 3.98
N VAL A 333 0.71 35.03 2.86
CA VAL A 333 1.23 34.85 1.50
C VAL A 333 1.04 36.14 0.73
N TYR A 334 2.11 36.67 0.15
CA TYR A 334 2.13 37.98 -0.50
C TYR A 334 2.86 37.97 -1.84
N ARG A 335 2.17 38.36 -2.92
CA ARG A 335 2.67 38.44 -4.32
C ARG A 335 3.42 37.18 -4.77
N THR A 336 2.94 36.00 -4.38
CA THR A 336 3.50 34.72 -4.80
C THR A 336 2.45 33.61 -4.83
N THR A 337 2.69 32.63 -5.70
CA THR A 337 2.15 31.28 -5.53
C THR A 337 3.06 30.48 -4.59
N ALA A 338 2.59 30.13 -3.39
CA ALA A 338 3.34 29.36 -2.41
C ALA A 338 2.76 27.95 -2.25
N GLN A 339 3.54 26.91 -2.56
CA GLN A 339 3.23 25.54 -2.17
C GLN A 339 3.91 25.24 -0.83
N VAL A 340 3.17 24.68 0.13
CA VAL A 340 3.69 24.32 1.46
C VAL A 340 3.22 22.94 1.90
N ASN A 341 4.09 22.24 2.63
CA ASN A 341 3.74 21.02 3.34
C ASN A 341 4.00 21.18 4.84
N PHE A 342 3.06 20.73 5.67
CA PHE A 342 3.24 20.60 7.12
C PHE A 342 3.08 19.13 7.55
N ASP A 343 3.92 18.68 8.47
CA ASP A 343 3.75 17.44 9.25
C ASP A 343 3.56 17.78 10.73
N THR A 344 2.81 16.97 11.49
CA THR A 344 2.84 17.01 12.97
C THR A 344 4.02 16.23 13.58
N VAL A 345 4.81 15.54 12.74
CA VAL A 345 5.91 14.64 13.14
C VAL A 345 7.27 15.18 12.66
N ALA A 346 8.30 15.07 13.50
CA ALA A 346 9.63 15.67 13.32
C ALA A 346 10.52 15.03 12.23
N ARG A 347 9.95 14.52 11.14
CA ARG A 347 10.66 13.75 10.10
C ARG A 347 11.86 14.54 9.55
N ASN A 348 13.07 14.03 9.82
CA ASN A 348 14.36 14.62 9.44
C ASN A 348 14.63 16.06 9.93
N TYR A 349 13.82 16.64 10.82
CA TYR A 349 14.05 18.01 11.33
C TYR A 349 15.43 18.13 11.99
N ASN A 350 15.75 17.19 12.88
CA ASN A 350 16.97 17.09 13.68
C ASN A 350 18.22 16.63 12.88
N ALA A 351 18.10 16.28 11.60
CA ALA A 351 19.23 15.78 10.82
C ALA A 351 20.09 16.93 10.28
N LEU A 352 21.39 16.90 10.53
CA LEU A 352 22.36 17.77 9.86
C LEU A 352 22.67 17.24 8.45
N SER A 353 22.83 18.18 7.52
CA SER A 353 23.22 17.96 6.12
C SER A 353 23.94 19.19 5.58
N ASP A 354 24.61 19.08 4.42
CA ASP A 354 25.36 20.20 3.85
C ASP A 354 24.42 21.34 3.42
N GLY A 355 24.85 22.59 3.63
CA GLY A 355 24.07 23.81 3.36
C GLY A 355 22.82 24.02 4.22
N ARG A 356 22.43 23.07 5.08
CA ARG A 356 21.26 23.11 5.96
C ARG A 356 21.25 24.36 6.82
N ASN A 357 20.11 25.04 6.93
CA ASN A 357 19.97 26.22 7.78
C ASN A 357 18.56 26.27 8.40
N GLY A 358 18.34 27.16 9.37
CA GLY A 358 17.02 27.35 9.96
C GLY A 358 17.06 28.11 11.29
N TYR A 359 15.93 28.06 11.99
CA TYR A 359 15.75 28.69 13.30
C TYR A 359 15.32 27.67 14.35
N VAL A 360 15.79 27.84 15.59
CA VAL A 360 15.26 27.17 16.78
C VAL A 360 14.60 28.24 17.65
N PHE A 361 13.39 27.96 18.11
CA PHE A 361 12.56 28.90 18.87
C PHE A 361 12.18 28.29 20.22
N SER A 362 12.07 29.10 21.27
CA SER A 362 11.27 28.69 22.44
C SER A 362 9.77 28.70 22.11
N ARG A 363 9.00 27.88 22.81
CA ARG A 363 7.53 27.83 22.72
C ARG A 363 6.89 29.17 23.09
N THR A 364 7.42 29.87 24.09
CA THR A 364 7.06 31.24 24.46
C THR A 364 7.28 32.29 23.38
N TYR A 365 8.28 32.11 22.50
CA TYR A 365 8.46 33.00 21.34
C TYR A 365 7.32 32.86 20.31
N TRP A 366 6.54 31.77 20.40
CA TRP A 366 5.30 31.53 19.66
C TRP A 366 4.05 31.60 20.55
N SER A 367 4.11 32.41 21.62
CA SER A 367 3.00 32.70 22.55
C SER A 367 2.44 31.49 23.33
N VAL A 368 3.20 30.38 23.43
CA VAL A 368 2.83 29.19 24.22
C VAL A 368 3.43 29.26 25.64
N PRO A 369 2.67 29.05 26.73
CA PRO A 369 3.08 29.34 28.11
C PRO A 369 4.08 28.36 28.75
N ASN A 370 4.92 27.69 27.96
CA ASN A 370 6.06 26.91 28.45
C ASN A 370 7.33 27.44 27.80
N PRO A 371 8.29 28.02 28.54
CA PRO A 371 9.51 28.59 27.96
C PRO A 371 10.57 27.54 27.58
N ASN A 372 10.48 26.33 28.13
CA ASN A 372 11.55 25.36 28.04
C ASN A 372 11.73 24.86 26.60
N LEU A 373 12.99 24.86 26.16
CA LEU A 373 13.44 24.33 24.88
C LEU A 373 14.44 23.24 25.16
N GLU A 374 14.32 22.12 24.44
CA GLU A 374 15.43 21.22 24.18
C GLU A 374 15.36 20.80 22.71
N THR A 375 16.48 20.88 22.00
CA THR A 375 16.59 20.35 20.64
C THR A 375 18.02 19.88 20.40
N VAL A 376 18.15 18.64 19.93
CA VAL A 376 19.42 18.00 19.57
C VAL A 376 19.42 17.75 18.07
N PHE A 377 20.37 18.33 17.35
CA PHE A 377 20.65 18.01 15.96
C PHE A 377 21.86 17.09 15.86
N TYR A 378 21.79 16.11 14.96
CA TYR A 378 22.82 15.08 14.79
C TYR A 378 23.19 14.91 13.31
N GLY A 379 24.48 14.76 13.07
CA GLY A 379 25.06 14.41 11.79
C GLY A 379 24.84 12.94 11.48
N GLN A 380 24.47 12.65 10.24
CA GLN A 380 24.51 11.28 9.74
C GLN A 380 25.93 10.91 9.30
N ASN A 381 26.28 9.62 9.43
CA ASN A 381 27.49 9.01 8.91
C ASN A 381 28.84 9.59 9.43
N ASN A 382 28.88 10.04 10.70
CA ASN A 382 30.07 10.61 11.36
C ASN A 382 30.73 11.78 10.60
N LEU A 383 29.94 12.54 9.84
CA LEU A 383 30.43 13.69 9.08
C LEU A 383 30.67 14.90 10.00
N LEU A 384 31.83 15.54 9.83
CA LEU A 384 32.12 16.82 10.49
C LEU A 384 31.58 17.98 9.66
N TYR A 385 30.82 18.84 10.30
CA TYR A 385 30.23 20.05 9.74
C TYR A 385 30.80 21.28 10.42
N SER A 386 31.07 22.33 9.64
CA SER A 386 31.19 23.69 10.13
C SER A 386 29.78 24.18 10.48
N ILE A 387 29.47 24.13 11.77
CA ILE A 387 28.20 24.54 12.37
C ILE A 387 28.35 25.99 12.80
N LYS A 388 27.50 26.86 12.25
CA LYS A 388 27.38 28.26 12.67
C LYS A 388 26.11 28.45 13.48
N THR A 389 26.20 29.19 14.58
CA THR A 389 25.06 29.53 15.44
C THR A 389 25.05 31.01 15.76
N GLN A 390 23.86 31.59 15.91
CA GLN A 390 23.68 32.98 16.35
C GLN A 390 22.39 33.14 17.15
N VAL A 391 22.49 33.64 18.38
CA VAL A 391 21.31 34.00 19.18
C VAL A 391 20.81 35.37 18.70
N LEU A 392 19.70 35.40 17.97
CA LEU A 392 19.13 36.63 17.41
C LEU A 392 18.30 37.39 18.44
N TYR A 393 17.58 36.67 19.30
CA TYR A 393 16.80 37.24 20.39
C TYR A 393 16.83 36.30 21.59
N LEU A 394 17.01 36.87 22.78
CA LEU A 394 16.95 36.17 24.07
C LEU A 394 16.40 37.10 25.16
N SER A 395 15.27 36.72 25.74
CA SER A 395 14.74 37.27 26.98
C SER A 395 14.87 36.19 28.06
N LEU A 396 15.48 36.52 29.20
CA LEU A 396 15.65 35.66 30.38
C LEU A 396 15.19 36.37 31.65
N GLN A 397 14.67 35.62 32.62
CA GLN A 397 14.48 36.09 34.00
C GLN A 397 15.61 35.61 34.91
N ARG A 398 15.51 35.95 36.20
CA ARG A 398 16.53 35.62 37.21
C ARG A 398 16.69 34.10 37.39
N ASN A 399 17.94 33.63 37.37
CA ASN A 399 18.36 32.22 37.49
C ASN A 399 18.01 31.33 36.28
N GLU A 400 17.75 31.91 35.12
CA GLU A 400 17.45 31.18 33.87
C GLU A 400 18.63 31.29 32.88
N TYR A 401 18.74 30.34 31.95
CA TYR A 401 19.80 30.37 30.94
C TYR A 401 19.45 29.62 29.65
N LEU A 402 19.97 30.12 28.54
CA LEU A 402 20.08 29.40 27.27
C LEU A 402 21.49 28.81 27.17
N ASP A 403 21.59 27.57 26.72
CA ASP A 403 22.84 26.83 26.55
C ASP A 403 22.93 26.26 25.13
N VAL A 404 24.07 26.47 24.47
CA VAL A 404 24.32 26.02 23.09
C VAL A 404 25.61 25.21 23.07
N GLN A 405 25.46 23.89 22.97
CA GLN A 405 26.55 22.91 22.95
C GLN A 405 26.76 22.40 21.53
N ILE A 406 28.01 22.28 21.08
CA ILE A 406 28.40 21.66 19.81
C ILE A 406 29.27 20.45 20.14
N ASN A 407 28.96 19.31 19.51
CA ASN A 407 29.49 18.00 19.85
C ASN A 407 30.38 17.44 18.74
N GLN A 408 31.32 16.58 19.12
CA GLN A 408 32.10 15.73 18.22
C GLN A 408 32.46 14.42 18.93
N GLY A 409 32.14 13.27 18.33
CA GLY A 409 32.44 11.95 18.88
C GLY A 409 31.75 11.65 20.22
N GLY A 410 30.66 12.36 20.53
CA GLY A 410 29.99 12.31 21.84
C GLY A 410 30.59 13.22 22.92
N ALA A 411 31.68 13.92 22.66
CA ALA A 411 32.24 14.95 23.53
C ALA A 411 31.74 16.36 23.14
N ILE A 412 31.59 17.27 24.10
CA ILE A 412 31.32 18.69 23.83
C ILE A 412 32.64 19.36 23.40
N VAL A 413 32.67 19.94 22.20
CA VAL A 413 33.83 20.68 21.66
C VAL A 413 33.65 22.21 21.71
N SER A 414 32.43 22.67 21.98
CA SER A 414 32.13 24.08 22.27
C SER A 414 30.85 24.18 23.08
N GLU A 415 30.83 25.09 24.05
CA GLU A 415 29.67 25.42 24.88
C GLU A 415 29.53 26.95 24.93
N ASP A 416 28.29 27.46 24.87
CA ASP A 416 27.96 28.88 25.00
C ASP A 416 26.74 29.04 25.91
N LYS A 417 26.98 29.48 27.15
CA LYS A 417 25.97 29.61 28.20
C LYS A 417 25.59 31.07 28.42
N TYR A 418 24.39 31.45 28.00
CA TYR A 418 23.84 32.79 28.08
C TYR A 418 22.94 32.92 29.31
N THR A 419 23.33 33.77 30.26
CA THR A 419 22.65 34.01 31.56
C THR A 419 22.00 35.40 31.66
N SER A 420 21.93 36.13 30.56
CA SER A 420 21.32 37.47 30.48
C SER A 420 20.64 37.69 29.13
N SER A 421 19.61 38.54 29.12
CA SER A 421 18.86 38.91 27.91
C SER A 421 19.74 39.67 26.92
N LEU A 422 19.60 39.36 25.63
CA LEU A 422 20.37 40.00 24.55
C LEU A 422 19.62 39.96 23.20
N VAL A 423 20.10 40.75 22.26
CA VAL A 423 19.63 40.76 20.86
C VAL A 423 20.87 40.76 19.96
N ASN A 424 20.87 39.93 18.91
CA ASN A 424 21.98 39.76 17.96
C ASN A 424 23.34 39.50 18.62
N ALA A 425 23.50 38.34 19.27
CA ALA A 425 24.81 37.84 19.68
C ALA A 425 25.77 37.71 18.48
N PRO A 426 27.10 37.69 18.71
CA PRO A 426 28.08 37.34 17.67
C PRO A 426 27.79 35.98 17.04
N VAL A 427 28.08 35.84 15.74
CA VAL A 427 28.02 34.54 15.06
C VAL A 427 29.20 33.69 15.52
N LYS A 428 28.94 32.52 16.10
CA LYS A 428 29.97 31.51 16.36
C LYS A 428 30.04 30.52 15.21
N THR A 429 31.20 29.95 14.94
CA THR A 429 31.42 28.90 13.93
C THR A 429 32.39 27.87 14.50
N VAL A 430 31.98 26.61 14.57
CA VAL A 430 32.76 25.50 15.16
C VAL A 430 32.60 24.24 14.30
N SER A 431 33.61 23.38 14.23
CA SER A 431 33.48 22.06 13.62
C SER A 431 32.88 21.06 14.61
N GLY A 432 31.91 20.26 14.19
CA GLY A 432 31.30 19.21 15.01
C GLY A 432 30.44 18.23 14.21
N ASP A 433 30.04 17.12 14.82
CA ASP A 433 29.10 16.14 14.26
C ASP A 433 27.66 16.32 14.76
N GLY A 434 27.41 17.23 15.72
CA GLY A 434 26.09 17.52 16.25
C GLY A 434 26.05 18.83 17.02
N PHE A 435 24.85 19.32 17.33
CA PHE A 435 24.68 20.42 18.28
C PHE A 435 23.39 20.27 19.11
N ARG A 436 23.40 20.76 20.35
CA ARG A 436 22.29 20.74 21.28
C ARG A 436 22.03 22.16 21.78
N MET A 437 20.77 22.55 21.77
CA MET A 437 20.30 23.82 22.33
C MET A 437 19.28 23.50 23.43
N PHE A 438 19.47 24.07 24.62
CA PHE A 438 18.46 23.96 25.68
C PHE A 438 18.30 25.26 26.47
N LEU A 439 17.06 25.58 26.82
CA LEU A 439 16.66 26.75 27.61
C LEU A 439 15.93 26.22 28.85
N ILE A 440 16.47 26.49 30.03
CA ILE A 440 15.82 26.15 31.30
C ILE A 440 15.21 27.42 31.88
N SER A 441 13.89 27.40 32.05
CA SER A 441 13.12 28.55 32.53
C SER A 441 11.80 28.12 33.18
N ASN A 442 11.35 28.91 34.15
CA ASN A 442 10.05 28.78 34.81
C ASN A 442 9.14 30.00 34.54
N SER A 443 9.52 30.90 33.63
CA SER A 443 8.79 32.13 33.32
C SER A 443 8.21 32.15 31.91
N THR A 444 6.93 32.51 31.79
CA THR A 444 6.26 32.78 30.51
C THR A 444 6.87 33.96 29.74
N ASN A 445 7.66 34.80 30.39
CA ASN A 445 8.25 36.03 29.82
C ASN A 445 9.63 35.80 29.19
N THR A 446 10.14 34.56 29.30
CA THR A 446 11.45 34.15 28.81
C THR A 446 11.31 33.47 27.46
N ALA A 447 12.05 33.94 26.47
CA ALA A 447 11.88 33.51 25.07
C ALA A 447 13.18 33.64 24.26
N ALA A 448 13.38 32.72 23.32
CA ALA A 448 14.60 32.65 22.52
C ALA A 448 14.33 32.40 21.02
N LYS A 449 15.16 32.99 20.16
CA LYS A 449 15.27 32.73 18.72
C LYS A 449 16.74 32.60 18.33
N VAL A 450 17.15 31.41 17.93
CA VAL A 450 18.53 31.08 17.54
C VAL A 450 18.55 30.67 16.07
N TYR A 451 19.39 31.31 15.26
CA TYR A 451 19.67 30.90 13.89
C TYR A 451 20.82 29.89 13.86
N TYR A 452 20.76 28.95 12.92
CA TYR A 452 21.88 28.06 12.61
C TYR A 452 22.06 27.88 11.09
N SER A 453 23.31 27.61 10.68
CA SER A 453 23.65 27.19 9.33
C SER A 453 24.80 26.19 9.35
N VAL A 454 24.77 25.22 8.44
CA VAL A 454 25.65 24.05 8.40
C VAL A 454 26.33 24.00 7.04
N SER A 455 27.63 23.71 7.02
CA SER A 455 28.37 23.41 5.79
C SER A 455 29.39 22.30 6.03
N THR A 456 29.67 21.42 5.08
CA THR A 456 30.62 20.31 5.30
C THR A 456 32.02 20.84 5.61
N SER A 457 32.65 20.33 6.68
CA SER A 457 33.95 20.82 7.15
C SER A 457 35.15 20.29 6.35
N ALA A 458 34.90 19.59 5.24
CA ALA A 458 35.89 18.89 4.46
C ALA A 458 36.71 19.86 3.58
N LEU A 459 37.86 20.30 4.10
CA LEU A 459 38.97 20.75 3.26
C LEU A 459 39.26 19.69 2.19
N PRO A 460 39.45 20.06 0.91
CA PRO A 460 39.72 19.08 -0.14
C PRO A 460 41.08 18.39 0.10
N VAL A 461 41.04 17.12 0.48
CA VAL A 461 42.23 16.26 0.51
C VAL A 461 42.51 15.83 -0.92
N THR A 462 43.79 15.75 -1.31
CA THR A 462 44.17 15.05 -2.55
C THR A 462 44.53 13.62 -2.16
N PRO A 463 43.60 12.64 -2.25
CA PRO A 463 43.95 11.27 -1.95
C PRO A 463 44.94 10.73 -2.98
N ASN A 464 46.01 10.10 -2.52
CA ASN A 464 46.95 9.40 -3.41
C ASN A 464 46.20 8.26 -4.12
N CYS A 465 46.26 8.23 -5.46
CA CYS A 465 45.80 7.07 -6.21
C CYS A 465 46.85 5.95 -6.12
N PRO A 466 46.52 4.77 -5.54
CA PRO A 466 47.48 3.68 -5.39
C PRO A 466 47.64 2.94 -6.72
N THR A 467 48.90 2.70 -7.11
CA THR A 467 49.25 2.00 -8.36
C THR A 467 49.36 0.47 -8.21
N GLY A 468 49.27 -0.05 -6.99
CA GLY A 468 49.30 -1.48 -6.69
C GLY A 468 47.92 -2.14 -6.74
N LEU A 469 47.87 -3.44 -7.05
CA LEU A 469 46.66 -4.25 -7.01
C LEU A 469 46.37 -4.70 -5.56
N PHE A 470 45.13 -4.52 -5.09
CA PHE A 470 44.71 -5.04 -3.79
C PHE A 470 44.41 -6.54 -3.86
N SER A 471 44.79 -7.26 -2.81
CA SER A 471 44.59 -8.72 -2.68
C SER A 471 44.06 -9.09 -1.29
N PRO A 472 43.53 -10.32 -1.07
CA PRO A 472 42.98 -10.73 0.22
C PRO A 472 43.99 -10.72 1.39
N LEU A 473 45.29 -10.75 1.09
CA LEU A 473 46.36 -10.62 2.09
C LEU A 473 46.35 -9.26 2.80
N ASN A 474 45.70 -8.25 2.23
CA ASN A 474 45.62 -6.89 2.76
C ASN A 474 44.47 -6.71 3.77
N GLY A 475 43.63 -7.73 3.98
CA GLY A 475 42.41 -7.63 4.79
C GLY A 475 41.35 -6.71 4.16
N SER A 476 40.49 -6.10 4.98
CA SER A 476 39.49 -5.13 4.52
C SER A 476 40.12 -3.77 4.24
N VAL A 477 39.96 -3.26 3.02
CA VAL A 477 40.59 -2.02 2.55
C VAL A 477 39.58 -0.86 2.56
N PHE A 478 40.00 0.33 2.99
CA PHE A 478 39.23 1.58 2.88
C PHE A 478 39.90 2.52 1.87
N LEU A 479 39.11 3.09 0.97
CA LEU A 479 39.54 3.89 -0.19
C LEU A 479 38.64 5.14 -0.33
N PRO A 480 39.18 6.37 -0.33
CA PRO A 480 40.57 6.73 -0.01
C PRO A 480 40.97 6.35 1.43
N VAL A 481 42.21 6.65 1.83
CA VAL A 481 42.89 6.03 3.00
C VAL A 481 42.42 6.61 4.35
N ASN A 482 41.14 6.46 4.63
CA ASN A 482 40.42 6.84 5.85
C ASN A 482 39.04 6.15 5.85
N SER A 483 38.48 5.85 7.02
CA SER A 483 37.14 5.24 7.16
C SER A 483 35.99 6.25 6.98
N SER A 484 36.19 7.26 6.13
CA SER A 484 35.38 8.49 6.11
C SER A 484 35.11 8.98 4.69
N LEU A 485 33.92 9.57 4.49
CA LEU A 485 33.53 10.17 3.22
C LEU A 485 34.43 11.36 2.90
N THR A 486 35.20 11.26 1.81
CA THR A 486 36.25 12.23 1.46
C THR A 486 35.85 13.06 0.25
N ARG A 487 36.07 14.38 0.30
CA ARG A 487 35.87 15.30 -0.81
C ARG A 487 36.99 15.16 -1.82
N LEU A 488 36.64 14.99 -3.10
CA LEU A 488 37.57 14.81 -4.21
C LEU A 488 37.89 16.16 -4.87
N ASN A 489 39.08 16.26 -5.45
CA ASN A 489 39.51 17.42 -6.23
C ASN A 489 39.15 17.27 -7.71
N SER A 490 38.81 18.38 -8.37
CA SER A 490 38.64 18.41 -9.84
C SER A 490 39.89 17.86 -10.54
N GLY A 491 39.69 16.98 -11.53
CA GLY A 491 40.77 16.27 -12.22
C GLY A 491 41.24 15.00 -11.51
N PHE A 492 40.69 14.63 -10.34
CA PHE A 492 40.99 13.34 -9.73
C PHE A 492 40.39 12.20 -10.56
N ASN A 493 41.29 11.42 -11.16
CA ASN A 493 41.00 10.21 -11.91
C ASN A 493 41.83 9.07 -11.31
N CYS A 494 41.19 8.02 -10.83
CA CYS A 494 41.85 6.91 -10.16
C CYS A 494 41.15 5.57 -10.43
N VAL A 495 41.95 4.52 -10.64
CA VAL A 495 41.48 3.15 -10.87
C VAL A 495 42.09 2.23 -9.82
N TYR A 496 41.27 1.82 -8.85
CA TYR A 496 41.65 0.85 -7.84
C TYR A 496 41.52 -0.56 -8.43
N GLY A 497 42.64 -1.21 -8.71
CA GLY A 497 42.67 -2.57 -9.25
C GLY A 497 42.64 -3.64 -8.17
N PHE A 498 41.88 -4.71 -8.40
CA PHE A 498 41.76 -5.88 -7.53
C PHE A 498 42.29 -7.12 -8.23
N ASN A 499 43.14 -7.90 -7.55
CA ASN A 499 43.58 -9.22 -7.99
C ASN A 499 43.44 -10.19 -6.82
N PHE A 500 42.63 -11.23 -6.99
CA PHE A 500 42.29 -12.15 -5.92
C PHE A 500 42.18 -13.60 -6.42
N PRO A 501 42.83 -14.56 -5.73
CA PRO A 501 42.92 -15.95 -6.17
C PRO A 501 41.55 -16.61 -6.31
N ALA A 502 41.51 -17.72 -7.05
CA ALA A 502 40.32 -18.53 -7.20
C ALA A 502 39.78 -18.98 -5.83
N GLY A 503 38.45 -19.06 -5.69
CA GLY A 503 37.81 -19.25 -4.39
C GLY A 503 37.65 -17.98 -3.54
N PHE A 504 37.88 -16.78 -4.07
CA PHE A 504 37.56 -15.51 -3.40
C PHE A 504 36.66 -14.61 -4.25
N VAL A 505 35.92 -13.72 -3.58
CA VAL A 505 35.19 -12.61 -4.20
C VAL A 505 35.39 -11.32 -3.41
N ALA A 506 35.42 -10.17 -4.11
CA ALA A 506 35.62 -8.86 -3.50
C ALA A 506 34.28 -8.13 -3.33
N LYS A 507 33.84 -7.91 -2.09
CA LYS A 507 32.64 -7.15 -1.74
C LYS A 507 32.99 -5.67 -1.57
N LEU A 508 32.52 -4.86 -2.50
CA LEU A 508 32.55 -3.41 -2.44
C LEU A 508 31.35 -2.91 -1.61
N THR A 509 31.58 -1.97 -0.70
CA THR A 509 30.54 -1.20 -0.01
C THR A 509 30.84 0.28 -0.22
N ILE A 510 29.95 0.97 -0.94
CA ILE A 510 30.20 2.31 -1.52
C ILE A 510 29.22 3.33 -0.93
N THR A 511 29.74 4.49 -0.54
CA THR A 511 28.94 5.68 -0.23
C THR A 511 29.51 6.86 -1.02
N SER A 512 28.64 7.59 -1.73
CA SER A 512 29.05 8.69 -2.59
C SER A 512 27.96 9.74 -2.79
N ILE A 513 28.40 10.97 -3.04
CA ILE A 513 27.59 12.08 -3.54
C ILE A 513 28.41 12.71 -4.67
N MET A 514 28.14 12.31 -5.91
CA MET A 514 28.86 12.77 -7.10
C MET A 514 28.15 13.98 -7.72
N ALA A 515 28.93 14.97 -8.14
CA ALA A 515 28.43 16.14 -8.86
C ALA A 515 28.09 15.81 -10.32
N SER A 516 27.40 16.72 -11.02
CA SER A 516 27.17 16.57 -12.46
C SER A 516 28.49 16.68 -13.23
N GLY A 517 28.73 15.74 -14.15
CA GLY A 517 30.02 15.58 -14.86
C GLY A 517 30.99 14.59 -14.19
N ASP A 518 30.79 14.24 -12.92
CA ASP A 518 31.64 13.32 -12.18
C ASP A 518 31.03 11.91 -12.17
N PHE A 519 31.85 10.85 -12.22
CA PHE A 519 31.36 9.48 -12.37
C PHE A 519 32.13 8.42 -11.57
N LEU A 520 31.41 7.36 -11.23
CA LEU A 520 31.90 6.15 -10.59
C LEU A 520 31.57 4.95 -11.47
N SER A 521 32.47 3.98 -11.58
CA SER A 521 32.21 2.72 -12.25
C SER A 521 33.00 1.56 -11.63
N TYR A 522 32.60 0.33 -11.95
CA TYR A 522 33.42 -0.85 -11.67
C TYR A 522 33.52 -1.75 -12.91
N THR A 523 34.64 -2.46 -13.03
CA THR A 523 34.87 -3.46 -14.06
C THR A 523 34.91 -4.84 -13.43
N ASN A 524 34.13 -5.78 -13.95
CA ASN A 524 34.15 -7.17 -13.47
C ASN A 524 35.23 -8.03 -14.18
N SER A 525 35.39 -9.28 -13.74
CA SER A 525 36.36 -10.23 -14.32
C SER A 525 36.05 -10.67 -15.76
N LEU A 526 34.91 -10.25 -16.33
CA LEU A 526 34.55 -10.43 -17.74
C LEU A 526 34.86 -9.18 -18.59
N GLY A 527 35.48 -8.15 -18.01
CA GLY A 527 35.78 -6.87 -18.67
C GLY A 527 34.57 -5.95 -18.85
N GLN A 528 33.41 -6.29 -18.29
CA GLN A 528 32.21 -5.44 -18.38
C GLN A 528 32.34 -4.27 -17.41
N VAL A 529 32.25 -3.05 -17.93
CA VAL A 529 32.23 -1.81 -17.15
C VAL A 529 30.78 -1.44 -16.82
N THR A 530 30.49 -1.27 -15.53
CA THR A 530 29.17 -0.86 -15.02
C THR A 530 29.30 0.52 -14.38
N GLY A 531 28.62 1.52 -14.95
CA GLY A 531 28.45 2.84 -14.31
C GLY A 531 27.56 2.76 -13.07
N LEU A 532 27.82 3.63 -12.09
CA LEU A 532 27.14 3.64 -10.80
C LEU A 532 26.32 4.92 -10.58
N PRO A 533 25.21 4.87 -9.83
CA PRO A 533 24.41 6.07 -9.52
C PRO A 533 25.21 7.17 -8.83
N ASN A 534 24.93 8.43 -9.19
CA ASN A 534 25.67 9.58 -8.64
C ASN A 534 25.52 9.72 -7.11
N GLN A 535 24.41 9.30 -6.50
CA GLN A 535 24.26 9.27 -5.05
C GLN A 535 23.98 7.85 -4.56
N MET A 536 24.75 7.43 -3.55
CA MET A 536 24.72 6.07 -2.98
C MET A 536 25.05 6.13 -1.49
N THR A 537 24.37 5.31 -0.68
CA THR A 537 24.67 5.13 0.75
C THR A 537 24.73 3.64 1.06
N ASN A 538 25.88 3.16 1.55
CA ASN A 538 26.13 1.75 1.87
C ASN A 538 25.78 0.77 0.72
N TYR A 539 25.93 1.21 -0.53
CA TYR A 539 25.59 0.44 -1.73
C TYR A 539 26.59 -0.70 -1.92
N GLN A 540 26.08 -1.94 -1.89
CA GLN A 540 26.92 -3.14 -1.92
C GLN A 540 26.97 -3.77 -3.31
N ARG A 541 28.17 -4.13 -3.76
CA ARG A 541 28.42 -4.93 -4.97
C ARG A 541 29.48 -5.99 -4.67
N VAL A 542 29.47 -7.09 -5.42
CA VAL A 542 30.49 -8.14 -5.32
C VAL A 542 31.10 -8.33 -6.71
N ILE A 543 32.41 -8.54 -6.77
CA ILE A 543 33.15 -8.85 -7.99
C ILE A 543 33.79 -10.24 -7.86
N ALA A 544 33.69 -11.04 -8.92
CA ALA A 544 34.21 -12.40 -8.97
C ALA A 544 35.68 -12.48 -9.44
N SER A 545 36.33 -13.61 -9.11
CA SER A 545 37.72 -13.92 -9.47
C SER A 545 37.93 -13.94 -10.99
N PRO A 546 39.16 -13.68 -11.52
CA PRO A 546 40.41 -13.40 -10.81
C PRO A 546 40.73 -11.92 -10.57
N SER A 547 40.05 -11.00 -11.26
CA SER A 547 40.36 -9.58 -11.16
C SER A 547 39.15 -8.68 -11.41
N GLY A 548 39.29 -7.41 -11.05
CA GLY A 548 38.35 -6.35 -11.38
C GLY A 548 38.95 -4.99 -11.07
N SER A 549 38.19 -3.93 -11.28
CA SER A 549 38.59 -2.58 -10.86
C SER A 549 37.42 -1.73 -10.40
N PHE A 550 37.70 -0.70 -9.61
CA PHE A 550 36.78 0.37 -9.30
C PHE A 550 37.39 1.69 -9.76
N SER A 551 36.65 2.47 -10.55
CA SER A 551 37.14 3.72 -11.14
C SER A 551 36.37 4.92 -10.61
N VAL A 552 37.11 5.97 -10.28
CA VAL A 552 36.61 7.28 -9.85
C VAL A 552 37.13 8.32 -10.81
N SER A 553 36.25 9.15 -11.38
CA SER A 553 36.66 10.27 -12.23
C SER A 553 35.86 11.51 -11.89
N THR A 554 36.54 12.65 -11.80
CA THR A 554 35.95 13.92 -11.39
C THR A 554 36.42 15.08 -12.26
N THR A 555 35.45 15.87 -12.69
CA THR A 555 35.56 17.18 -13.33
C THR A 555 35.34 18.31 -12.32
N THR A 556 34.67 18.06 -11.19
CA THR A 556 34.41 19.05 -10.13
C THR A 556 35.14 18.77 -8.81
N SER A 557 35.21 19.75 -7.93
CA SER A 557 35.66 19.62 -6.53
C SER A 557 34.51 19.38 -5.53
N ASN A 558 33.34 18.95 -6.03
CA ASN A 558 32.11 18.81 -5.24
C ASN A 558 31.70 17.36 -4.98
N SER A 559 32.39 16.39 -5.58
CA SER A 559 32.14 14.97 -5.33
C SER A 559 32.70 14.51 -3.98
N LEU A 560 31.92 13.71 -3.27
CA LEU A 560 32.24 13.06 -2.00
C LEU A 560 32.19 11.53 -2.19
N PHE A 561 33.19 10.80 -1.70
CA PHE A 561 33.33 9.36 -1.96
C PHE A 561 34.00 8.60 -0.82
N SER A 562 33.55 7.37 -0.60
CA SER A 562 34.20 6.34 0.21
C SER A 562 33.82 4.94 -0.30
N LEU A 563 34.81 4.05 -0.34
CA LEU A 563 34.69 2.65 -0.71
C LEU A 563 35.38 1.78 0.34
N ARG A 564 34.66 0.81 0.89
CA ARG A 564 35.21 -0.30 1.65
C ARG A 564 35.25 -1.55 0.75
N VAL A 565 36.33 -2.32 0.81
CA VAL A 565 36.50 -3.59 0.08
C VAL A 565 36.76 -4.70 1.09
N ASP A 566 35.85 -5.67 1.17
CA ASP A 566 35.98 -6.87 1.98
C ASP A 566 36.19 -8.09 1.09
N PHE A 567 37.18 -8.93 1.38
CA PHE A 567 37.40 -10.18 0.63
C PHE A 567 36.66 -11.34 1.31
N ILE A 568 35.70 -11.93 0.60
CA ILE A 568 34.95 -13.10 1.07
C ILE A 568 35.63 -14.35 0.53
N SER A 569 36.08 -15.22 1.43
CA SER A 569 36.56 -16.56 1.08
C SER A 569 35.37 -17.48 0.82
N LEU A 570 35.36 -18.09 -0.37
CA LEU A 570 34.43 -19.16 -0.73
C LEU A 570 34.93 -20.53 -0.27
N LEU A 571 36.19 -20.66 0.19
CA LEU A 571 36.83 -21.93 0.56
C LEU A 571 36.12 -22.70 1.69
N THR A 572 35.23 -22.04 2.43
CA THR A 572 34.42 -22.62 3.52
C THR A 572 33.03 -23.08 3.07
N TYR A 573 32.66 -22.90 1.80
CA TYR A 573 31.31 -23.20 1.30
C TYR A 573 31.16 -24.70 1.02
N ARG A 574 30.03 -25.28 1.44
CA ARG A 574 29.70 -26.69 1.25
C ARG A 574 28.95 -26.93 -0.06
N GLN A 575 29.29 -28.01 -0.75
CA GLN A 575 28.68 -28.39 -2.02
C GLN A 575 27.40 -29.21 -1.82
N ASN A 576 26.33 -28.81 -2.52
CA ASN A 576 25.12 -29.60 -2.73
C ASN A 576 25.08 -30.04 -4.21
N LEU A 577 25.14 -31.35 -4.46
CA LEU A 577 25.16 -31.91 -5.82
C LEU A 577 23.73 -32.22 -6.31
N LEU A 578 23.39 -31.82 -7.53
CA LEU A 578 22.13 -32.13 -8.20
C LEU A 578 22.39 -32.71 -9.60
N ASN A 579 21.70 -33.80 -9.93
CA ASN A 579 21.69 -34.35 -11.28
C ASN A 579 20.71 -33.56 -12.18
N MET A 580 20.80 -33.78 -13.49
CA MET A 580 19.87 -33.20 -14.47
C MET A 580 18.41 -33.50 -14.11
N GLY A 581 17.55 -32.51 -14.30
CA GLY A 581 16.16 -32.53 -13.88
C GLY A 581 15.91 -32.37 -12.37
N GLY A 582 16.96 -32.35 -11.56
CA GLY A 582 16.89 -31.91 -10.17
C GLY A 582 16.56 -30.42 -10.09
N TYR A 583 15.72 -30.04 -9.12
CA TYR A 583 15.39 -28.66 -8.80
C TYR A 583 15.66 -28.37 -7.32
N THR A 584 15.80 -27.09 -6.97
CA THR A 584 15.93 -26.65 -5.57
C THR A 584 15.49 -25.19 -5.40
N SER A 585 15.29 -24.75 -4.16
CA SER A 585 15.06 -23.34 -3.83
C SER A 585 16.38 -22.57 -3.84
N LEU A 586 16.43 -21.39 -4.45
CA LEU A 586 17.59 -20.48 -4.36
C LEU A 586 17.81 -19.98 -2.92
N SER A 587 16.80 -20.04 -2.06
CA SER A 587 16.96 -19.82 -0.62
C SER A 587 17.94 -20.80 0.04
N SER A 588 18.20 -21.98 -0.55
CA SER A 588 19.22 -22.92 -0.04
C SER A 588 20.66 -22.43 -0.24
N LEU A 589 20.87 -21.31 -0.93
CA LEU A 589 22.15 -20.60 -1.07
C LEU A 589 22.34 -19.49 -0.01
N SER A 590 21.39 -19.23 0.90
CA SER A 590 21.59 -18.24 1.97
C SER A 590 22.46 -18.82 3.09
N GLY A 591 23.78 -18.78 2.89
CA GLY A 591 24.78 -19.26 3.85
C GLY A 591 26.06 -19.72 3.14
N SER A 592 26.91 -20.48 3.85
CA SER A 592 28.13 -21.08 3.29
C SER A 592 27.83 -22.35 2.48
N SER A 593 26.99 -22.23 1.44
CA SER A 593 26.55 -23.33 0.58
C SER A 593 26.59 -22.95 -0.91
N PHE A 594 26.86 -23.94 -1.76
CA PHE A 594 26.78 -23.79 -3.22
C PHE A 594 26.16 -25.03 -3.87
N ILE A 595 25.37 -24.83 -4.92
CA ILE A 595 24.75 -25.90 -5.70
C ILE A 595 25.68 -26.26 -6.85
N THR A 596 25.68 -27.51 -7.30
CA THR A 596 26.34 -27.92 -8.56
C THR A 596 25.43 -28.85 -9.35
N PHE A 597 25.18 -28.51 -10.62
CA PHE A 597 24.46 -29.35 -11.56
C PHE A 597 25.43 -30.21 -12.37
N THR A 598 25.22 -31.53 -12.34
CA THR A 598 26.01 -32.52 -13.09
C THR A 598 25.18 -33.24 -14.14
N ASN A 599 25.64 -33.16 -15.39
CA ASN A 599 25.19 -34.04 -16.46
C ASN A 599 25.94 -35.38 -16.42
N GLN A 600 25.23 -36.50 -16.60
CA GLN A 600 25.82 -37.84 -16.70
C GLN A 600 26.65 -38.01 -17.98
N ASN A 601 26.29 -37.29 -19.04
CA ASN A 601 27.14 -37.14 -20.22
C ASN A 601 28.22 -36.06 -19.92
N PRO A 602 29.51 -36.40 -19.93
CA PRO A 602 30.59 -35.43 -19.65
C PRO A 602 30.72 -34.35 -20.75
N ASN A 603 30.23 -34.62 -21.96
CA ASN A 603 30.12 -33.64 -23.04
C ASN A 603 28.74 -32.93 -23.06
N GLY A 604 27.85 -33.30 -22.13
CA GLY A 604 26.51 -32.75 -22.02
C GLY A 604 26.50 -31.30 -21.54
N LYS A 605 25.41 -30.59 -21.85
CA LYS A 605 25.23 -29.18 -21.49
C LYS A 605 24.11 -28.99 -20.49
N VAL A 606 24.34 -28.10 -19.53
CA VAL A 606 23.35 -27.69 -18.53
C VAL A 606 22.66 -26.42 -19.02
N GLN A 607 21.33 -26.45 -19.05
CA GLN A 607 20.48 -25.27 -19.24
C GLN A 607 19.69 -25.04 -17.95
N LEU A 608 19.90 -23.89 -17.33
CA LEU A 608 19.19 -23.48 -16.12
C LEU A 608 17.86 -22.83 -16.48
N THR A 609 16.84 -23.05 -15.65
CA THR A 609 15.55 -22.34 -15.74
C THR A 609 15.05 -22.07 -14.33
N TYR A 610 14.55 -20.86 -14.10
CA TYR A 610 14.06 -20.42 -12.80
C TYR A 610 12.53 -20.31 -12.81
N ASP A 611 11.98 -20.22 -11.61
CA ASP A 611 10.55 -20.09 -11.33
C ASP A 611 9.94 -18.81 -11.95
N SER A 612 9.21 -18.99 -13.03
CA SER A 612 8.69 -17.92 -13.89
C SER A 612 7.48 -17.17 -13.31
N ALA A 613 6.82 -17.69 -12.27
CA ALA A 613 5.69 -17.02 -11.61
C ALA A 613 6.12 -15.92 -10.61
N LYS A 614 7.43 -15.72 -10.39
CA LYS A 614 7.94 -14.76 -9.40
C LYS A 614 8.78 -13.65 -10.07
N THR A 615 8.41 -12.41 -9.80
CA THR A 615 9.07 -11.20 -10.30
C THR A 615 10.41 -10.97 -9.60
N ILE A 616 11.48 -11.62 -10.06
CA ILE A 616 12.81 -11.61 -9.42
C ILE A 616 13.89 -11.19 -10.43
N SER A 617 13.79 -9.98 -10.98
CA SER A 617 14.74 -9.51 -12.02
C SER A 617 16.07 -8.99 -11.46
N SER A 618 16.08 -8.29 -10.32
CA SER A 618 17.30 -7.76 -9.70
C SER A 618 18.13 -8.82 -8.99
N ASP A 619 17.47 -9.69 -8.22
CA ASP A 619 18.16 -10.46 -7.18
C ASP A 619 18.81 -11.74 -7.72
N LEU A 620 18.35 -12.26 -8.86
CA LEU A 620 19.08 -13.28 -9.60
C LEU A 620 20.47 -12.76 -10.05
N GLY A 621 20.67 -11.45 -10.15
CA GLY A 621 21.98 -10.83 -10.38
C GLY A 621 22.98 -11.01 -9.22
N GLN A 622 22.50 -11.45 -8.05
CA GLN A 622 23.32 -11.75 -6.88
C GLN A 622 23.86 -13.19 -6.90
N ILE A 623 23.27 -14.09 -7.71
CA ILE A 623 23.75 -15.47 -7.88
C ILE A 623 24.88 -15.51 -8.91
N PHE A 624 26.04 -16.02 -8.48
CA PHE A 624 27.24 -16.16 -9.30
C PHE A 624 27.33 -17.57 -9.88
N VAL A 625 27.66 -17.68 -11.18
CA VAL A 625 27.71 -18.93 -11.93
C VAL A 625 29.16 -19.26 -12.32
N TYR A 626 29.57 -20.49 -12.02
CA TYR A 626 30.91 -21.02 -12.29
C TYR A 626 30.80 -22.28 -13.16
N GLN A 627 31.57 -22.33 -14.25
CA GLN A 627 31.72 -23.52 -15.09
C GLN A 627 32.81 -24.41 -14.49
N GLY A 628 32.42 -25.60 -14.00
CA GLY A 628 33.25 -26.49 -13.20
C GLY A 628 32.50 -26.97 -11.94
N ALA A 629 33.05 -27.98 -11.26
CA ALA A 629 32.40 -28.62 -10.09
C ALA A 629 32.74 -27.97 -8.75
N SER A 630 33.46 -26.84 -8.74
CA SER A 630 34.00 -26.20 -7.55
C SER A 630 34.22 -24.72 -7.80
N LEU A 631 34.03 -23.91 -6.76
CA LEU A 631 34.27 -22.45 -6.79
C LEU A 631 35.78 -22.09 -6.82
N TYR A 632 36.66 -23.09 -6.70
CA TYR A 632 38.13 -22.91 -6.59
C TYR A 632 38.86 -23.28 -7.89
N THR A 633 38.27 -24.14 -8.70
CA THR A 633 38.82 -24.57 -10.01
C THR A 633 37.89 -24.26 -11.18
N GLY A 634 36.60 -23.98 -10.91
CA GLY A 634 35.65 -23.55 -11.91
C GLY A 634 35.89 -22.10 -12.35
N LYS A 635 35.68 -21.85 -13.64
CA LYS A 635 35.77 -20.51 -14.22
C LYS A 635 34.48 -19.75 -13.93
N PHE A 636 34.56 -18.55 -13.34
CA PHE A 636 33.41 -17.65 -13.28
C PHE A 636 32.97 -17.26 -14.70
N ILE A 637 31.68 -17.43 -15.02
CA ILE A 637 31.11 -17.10 -16.34
C ILE A 637 30.06 -15.98 -16.30
N GLY A 638 29.77 -15.43 -15.12
CA GLY A 638 28.84 -14.30 -14.96
C GLY A 638 27.79 -14.56 -13.88
N THR A 639 26.79 -13.69 -13.83
CA THR A 639 25.64 -13.85 -12.92
C THR A 639 24.54 -14.70 -13.56
N LEU A 640 23.59 -15.19 -12.76
CA LEU A 640 22.46 -15.97 -13.25
C LEU A 640 21.61 -15.16 -14.25
N THR A 641 21.41 -13.86 -14.02
CA THR A 641 20.75 -12.94 -14.98
C THR A 641 21.44 -12.85 -16.35
N GLN A 642 22.75 -13.07 -16.42
CA GLN A 642 23.53 -12.95 -17.67
C GLN A 642 23.68 -14.28 -18.43
N ASN A 643 23.53 -15.43 -17.75
CA ASN A 643 23.80 -16.76 -18.31
C ASN A 643 22.54 -17.60 -18.56
N MET A 644 21.34 -17.05 -18.30
CA MET A 644 20.10 -17.70 -18.73
C MET A 644 19.96 -17.67 -20.26
N PHE A 645 19.14 -18.57 -20.80
CA PHE A 645 18.94 -18.80 -22.24
C PHE A 645 20.14 -19.40 -23.00
N GLY A 646 21.29 -19.62 -22.34
CA GLY A 646 22.46 -20.28 -22.90
C GLY A 646 22.68 -21.73 -22.42
N ALA A 647 23.10 -22.61 -23.33
CA ALA A 647 23.50 -23.98 -23.00
C ALA A 647 24.98 -24.04 -22.57
N ALA A 648 25.22 -24.06 -21.25
CA ALA A 648 26.56 -24.06 -20.65
C ALA A 648 27.15 -25.47 -20.54
N GLY A 649 28.48 -25.60 -20.49
CA GLY A 649 29.13 -26.90 -20.31
C GLY A 649 28.90 -27.48 -18.91
N SER A 650 28.65 -28.79 -18.82
CA SER A 650 28.62 -29.53 -17.54
C SER A 650 30.04 -29.65 -16.94
N PRO A 651 30.19 -29.66 -15.60
CA PRO A 651 29.20 -29.31 -14.58
C PRO A 651 29.15 -27.79 -14.30
N LEU A 652 28.09 -27.34 -13.63
CA LEU A 652 27.80 -25.92 -13.42
C LEU A 652 27.49 -25.62 -11.95
N SER A 653 28.32 -24.82 -11.28
CA SER A 653 28.15 -24.43 -9.88
C SER A 653 27.51 -23.04 -9.71
N LEU A 654 26.63 -22.90 -8.70
CA LEU A 654 25.93 -21.66 -8.35
C LEU A 654 26.14 -21.32 -6.87
N VAL A 655 26.46 -20.07 -6.56
CA VAL A 655 26.68 -19.58 -5.18
C VAL A 655 26.08 -18.18 -4.97
N ASN A 656 25.62 -17.88 -3.76
CA ASN A 656 25.20 -16.53 -3.34
C ASN A 656 26.21 -15.90 -2.36
N PRO A 657 27.19 -15.10 -2.84
CA PRO A 657 28.15 -14.42 -1.97
C PRO A 657 27.57 -13.26 -1.16
N PHE A 658 26.30 -12.89 -1.38
CA PHE A 658 25.60 -11.87 -0.59
C PHE A 658 24.86 -12.49 0.61
N SER A 659 24.74 -13.83 0.66
CA SER A 659 23.96 -14.59 1.66
C SER A 659 22.48 -14.16 1.79
N THR A 660 21.94 -13.47 0.78
CA THR A 660 20.54 -13.04 0.71
C THR A 660 19.59 -14.21 0.49
N ASN A 661 18.39 -14.11 1.06
CA ASN A 661 17.33 -15.09 0.84
C ASN A 661 16.57 -14.74 -0.45
N ILE A 662 16.72 -15.55 -1.50
CA ILE A 662 16.05 -15.38 -2.78
C ILE A 662 14.91 -16.42 -2.91
N PRO A 663 13.62 -16.01 -2.90
CA PRO A 663 12.47 -16.92 -2.80
C PRO A 663 12.09 -17.64 -4.12
N ALA A 664 13.03 -17.74 -5.06
CA ALA A 664 12.85 -18.47 -6.33
C ALA A 664 13.14 -19.97 -6.17
N SER A 665 12.59 -20.78 -7.08
CA SER A 665 13.09 -22.14 -7.35
C SER A 665 13.92 -22.14 -8.66
N ILE A 666 14.85 -23.08 -8.81
CA ILE A 666 15.62 -23.30 -10.04
C ILE A 666 15.71 -24.79 -10.40
N ILE A 667 15.66 -25.12 -11.68
CA ILE A 667 15.88 -26.46 -12.25
C ILE A 667 17.03 -26.44 -13.26
N GLY A 668 17.83 -27.50 -13.31
CA GLY A 668 18.90 -27.68 -14.31
C GLY A 668 18.57 -28.83 -15.26
N ASN A 669 18.25 -28.53 -16.53
CA ASN A 669 17.89 -29.50 -17.54
C ASN A 669 19.02 -29.75 -18.56
N ASP A 670 18.99 -30.89 -19.24
CA ASP A 670 19.90 -31.12 -20.37
C ASP A 670 19.46 -30.27 -21.56
N ALA A 671 20.36 -29.42 -22.04
CA ALA A 671 20.07 -28.51 -23.15
C ALA A 671 19.71 -29.24 -24.46
N SER A 672 20.23 -30.45 -24.69
CA SER A 672 19.86 -31.27 -25.85
C SER A 672 18.39 -31.73 -25.76
N VAL A 673 17.94 -32.09 -24.56
CA VAL A 673 16.55 -32.51 -24.31
C VAL A 673 15.58 -31.33 -24.31
N LEU A 674 16.03 -30.12 -23.96
CA LEU A 674 15.21 -28.91 -24.13
C LEU A 674 15.15 -28.41 -25.58
N SER A 675 16.14 -28.72 -26.43
CA SER A 675 16.23 -28.19 -27.81
C SER A 675 15.10 -28.61 -28.76
N GLN A 676 14.29 -29.59 -28.38
CA GLN A 676 13.09 -30.03 -29.12
C GLN A 676 11.85 -29.12 -28.91
N TYR A 677 11.89 -28.22 -27.93
CA TYR A 677 10.77 -27.31 -27.61
C TYR A 677 11.05 -25.89 -28.13
N SER A 678 10.02 -25.18 -28.59
CA SER A 678 10.14 -23.76 -28.98
C SER A 678 10.34 -22.82 -27.78
N SER A 679 9.85 -23.21 -26.60
CA SER A 679 10.08 -22.52 -25.33
C SER A 679 9.96 -23.50 -24.17
N TYR A 680 10.77 -23.31 -23.13
CA TYR A 680 10.69 -24.08 -21.88
C TYR A 680 10.53 -23.13 -20.68
N THR A 681 9.57 -23.44 -19.79
CA THR A 681 9.36 -22.71 -18.52
C THR A 681 9.34 -23.66 -17.32
N PHE A 682 9.59 -23.09 -16.14
CA PHE A 682 9.54 -23.76 -14.86
C PHE A 682 8.74 -22.90 -13.88
N THR A 683 7.87 -23.51 -13.05
CA THR A 683 6.93 -22.77 -12.22
C THR A 683 6.60 -23.48 -10.90
N ASP A 684 6.67 -22.73 -9.80
CA ASP A 684 6.16 -23.14 -8.47
C ASP A 684 4.67 -22.76 -8.36
N ILE A 685 3.78 -23.73 -8.58
CA ILE A 685 2.33 -23.49 -8.74
C ILE A 685 1.55 -23.45 -7.42
N GLY A 686 2.19 -23.71 -6.27
CA GLY A 686 1.54 -23.66 -4.96
C GLY A 686 0.24 -24.47 -4.91
N ASN A 687 -0.89 -23.79 -4.74
CA ASN A 687 -2.22 -24.41 -4.65
C ASN A 687 -3.01 -24.46 -5.98
N GLY A 688 -2.52 -23.81 -7.05
CA GLY A 688 -3.24 -23.75 -8.33
C GLY A 688 -2.58 -22.84 -9.37
N PHE A 689 -2.88 -23.10 -10.64
CA PHE A 689 -2.23 -22.47 -11.79
C PHE A 689 -3.20 -22.33 -12.95
N VAL A 690 -3.25 -21.13 -13.54
CA VAL A 690 -3.88 -20.88 -14.83
C VAL A 690 -2.77 -20.70 -15.85
N GLY A 691 -2.67 -21.62 -16.80
CA GLY A 691 -1.69 -21.58 -17.87
C GLY A 691 -2.35 -21.20 -19.18
N HIS A 692 -1.83 -20.18 -19.87
CA HIS A 692 -2.24 -19.78 -21.20
C HIS A 692 -0.99 -19.67 -22.08
N HIS A 693 -0.99 -20.30 -23.26
CA HIS A 693 0.17 -20.30 -24.15
C HIS A 693 -0.26 -20.06 -25.61
N THR A 694 -0.23 -18.80 -26.03
CA THR A 694 -0.55 -18.37 -27.40
C THR A 694 0.65 -18.54 -28.32
N HIS A 695 0.69 -19.62 -29.10
CA HIS A 695 1.83 -19.89 -29.98
C HIS A 695 1.48 -20.77 -31.17
N GLN A 696 2.01 -20.40 -32.35
CA GLN A 696 1.78 -21.09 -33.63
C GLN A 696 3.05 -21.75 -34.20
N SER A 697 4.09 -21.95 -33.38
CA SER A 697 5.33 -22.61 -33.82
C SER A 697 5.12 -24.06 -34.27
N THR A 698 6.03 -24.55 -35.11
CA THR A 698 6.15 -25.95 -35.52
C THR A 698 6.66 -26.86 -34.40
N LEU A 699 7.29 -26.31 -33.37
CA LEU A 699 7.75 -27.05 -32.17
C LEU A 699 6.86 -26.73 -30.96
N PRO A 700 6.51 -27.74 -30.13
CA PRO A 700 5.72 -27.52 -28.92
C PRO A 700 6.47 -26.66 -27.89
N ALA A 701 5.73 -26.06 -26.96
CA ALA A 701 6.28 -25.48 -25.75
C ALA A 701 6.11 -26.43 -24.56
N ALA A 702 6.97 -26.34 -23.54
CA ALA A 702 6.86 -27.15 -22.33
C ALA A 702 6.96 -26.30 -21.05
N ALA A 703 6.14 -26.60 -20.06
CA ALA A 703 6.13 -25.99 -18.74
C ALA A 703 6.24 -27.06 -17.66
N THR A 704 7.36 -27.11 -16.93
CA THR A 704 7.51 -27.99 -15.76
C THR A 704 6.92 -27.32 -14.54
N LEU A 705 5.94 -27.96 -13.91
CA LEU A 705 5.21 -27.44 -12.75
C LEU A 705 5.61 -28.24 -11.51
N ILE A 706 5.89 -27.52 -10.41
CA ILE A 706 6.11 -28.11 -9.08
C ILE A 706 5.16 -27.53 -8.04
N SER A 707 4.86 -28.30 -7.00
CA SER A 707 4.28 -27.78 -5.76
C SER A 707 4.90 -28.36 -4.51
N LYS A 708 4.88 -27.55 -3.45
CA LYS A 708 5.37 -27.86 -2.11
C LYS A 708 4.28 -28.40 -1.17
N SER A 709 3.01 -28.46 -1.62
CA SER A 709 1.91 -29.14 -0.92
C SER A 709 1.74 -30.59 -1.39
N ASP A 710 0.99 -31.39 -0.63
CA ASP A 710 0.94 -32.85 -0.73
C ASP A 710 0.30 -33.42 -2.00
N GLY A 711 1.08 -33.47 -3.09
CA GLY A 711 1.02 -34.54 -4.09
C GLY A 711 -0.10 -34.55 -5.13
N LEU A 712 -1.22 -33.85 -4.94
CA LEU A 712 -2.42 -33.98 -5.78
C LEU A 712 -2.85 -32.67 -6.45
N PHE A 713 -3.13 -32.75 -7.75
CA PHE A 713 -3.76 -31.69 -8.55
C PHE A 713 -4.98 -32.20 -9.32
N TYR A 714 -5.82 -31.27 -9.73
CA TYR A 714 -6.99 -31.49 -10.55
C TYR A 714 -7.02 -30.47 -11.69
N LEU A 715 -6.98 -30.95 -12.94
CA LEU A 715 -7.26 -30.18 -14.14
C LEU A 715 -8.77 -29.93 -14.19
N GLN A 716 -9.19 -28.68 -13.96
CA GLN A 716 -10.60 -28.29 -13.86
C GLN A 716 -11.16 -27.78 -15.19
N SER A 717 -10.35 -27.06 -15.97
CA SER A 717 -10.71 -26.60 -17.31
C SER A 717 -9.53 -26.74 -18.28
N LEU A 718 -9.87 -26.96 -19.55
CA LEU A 718 -8.96 -26.95 -20.69
C LEU A 718 -9.74 -26.37 -21.89
N SER A 719 -9.09 -25.52 -22.66
CA SER A 719 -9.64 -24.93 -23.89
C SER A 719 -8.52 -24.68 -24.90
N PHE A 720 -8.90 -24.56 -26.17
CA PHE A 720 -7.99 -24.31 -27.28
C PHE A 720 -8.41 -23.02 -27.99
N ASP A 721 -7.52 -22.04 -28.05
CA ASP A 721 -7.86 -20.66 -28.47
C ASP A 721 -8.07 -20.56 -30.00
N SER A 722 -7.69 -21.62 -30.72
CA SER A 722 -8.03 -21.85 -32.13
C SER A 722 -8.09 -23.36 -32.37
N PRO A 723 -9.29 -23.99 -32.41
CA PRO A 723 -9.45 -25.45 -32.47
C PRO A 723 -9.17 -26.01 -33.87
N ASN A 724 -7.92 -25.85 -34.32
CA ASN A 724 -7.42 -26.52 -35.50
C ASN A 724 -7.25 -28.03 -35.21
N SER A 725 -7.27 -28.87 -36.25
CA SER A 725 -7.31 -30.33 -36.11
C SER A 725 -6.03 -31.00 -35.55
N LYS A 726 -4.99 -30.23 -35.23
CA LYS A 726 -3.68 -30.67 -34.73
C LYS A 726 -3.35 -30.13 -33.32
N ALA A 727 -4.08 -29.13 -32.85
CA ALA A 727 -3.87 -28.54 -31.52
C ALA A 727 -4.06 -29.60 -30.42
N SER A 728 -3.08 -29.70 -29.52
CA SER A 728 -3.11 -30.69 -28.44
C SER A 728 -2.27 -30.25 -27.24
N ILE A 729 -2.67 -30.73 -26.07
CA ILE A 729 -1.91 -30.64 -24.83
C ILE A 729 -1.57 -32.06 -24.37
N SER A 730 -0.36 -32.27 -23.85
CA SER A 730 0.01 -33.52 -23.19
C SER A 730 0.66 -33.28 -21.85
N PHE A 731 0.58 -34.28 -20.99
CA PHE A 731 1.19 -34.29 -19.66
C PHE A 731 2.19 -35.44 -19.63
N GLN A 732 3.42 -35.13 -19.24
CA GLN A 732 4.49 -36.09 -19.00
C GLN A 732 4.95 -36.01 -17.55
N THR A 733 5.50 -37.11 -17.04
CA THR A 733 5.94 -37.21 -15.65
C THR A 733 7.22 -36.39 -15.42
N LEU A 734 7.46 -35.91 -14.19
CA LEU A 734 8.68 -35.19 -13.81
C LEU A 734 9.00 -33.99 -14.76
N CYS A 735 10.25 -33.87 -15.20
CA CYS A 735 10.71 -32.90 -16.20
C CYS A 735 11.28 -33.63 -17.44
N PRO A 736 11.43 -32.94 -18.59
CA PRO A 736 11.89 -33.58 -19.83
C PRO A 736 13.23 -34.33 -19.69
N SER A 737 14.14 -33.86 -18.85
CA SER A 737 15.46 -34.49 -18.62
C SER A 737 15.39 -35.79 -17.80
N LEU A 738 14.23 -36.15 -17.25
CA LEU A 738 14.02 -37.35 -16.42
C LEU A 738 12.92 -38.29 -16.94
N SER A 739 12.08 -37.83 -17.87
CA SER A 739 11.03 -38.63 -18.49
C SER A 739 10.66 -38.07 -19.86
N THR A 740 10.29 -38.98 -20.77
CA THR A 740 9.90 -38.68 -22.16
C THR A 740 8.52 -39.27 -22.51
N SER A 741 7.79 -39.79 -21.52
CA SER A 741 6.54 -40.52 -21.73
C SER A 741 5.31 -39.67 -21.44
N GLU A 742 4.46 -39.47 -22.45
CA GLU A 742 3.13 -38.87 -22.28
C GLU A 742 2.20 -39.83 -21.52
N VAL A 743 1.62 -39.38 -20.40
CA VAL A 743 0.68 -40.17 -19.56
C VAL A 743 -0.79 -39.76 -19.76
N LEU A 744 -1.02 -38.49 -20.10
CA LEU A 744 -2.29 -37.96 -20.61
C LEU A 744 -2.05 -37.10 -21.85
N ARG A 745 -3.03 -37.09 -22.75
CA ARG A 745 -3.08 -36.19 -23.91
C ARG A 745 -4.52 -35.83 -24.21
N TYR A 746 -4.75 -34.58 -24.61
CA TYR A 746 -6.04 -34.09 -25.10
C TYR A 746 -5.82 -33.33 -26.41
N SER A 747 -6.70 -33.56 -27.38
CA SER A 747 -6.75 -32.91 -28.68
C SER A 747 -7.91 -31.93 -28.73
N ALA A 748 -7.82 -30.88 -29.56
CA ALA A 748 -8.95 -29.98 -29.84
C ALA A 748 -10.16 -30.66 -30.51
N LYS A 749 -10.06 -31.95 -30.87
CA LYS A 749 -11.16 -32.80 -31.35
C LYS A 749 -11.91 -33.55 -30.24
N ASP A 750 -11.36 -33.64 -29.04
CA ASP A 750 -11.92 -34.46 -27.97
C ASP A 750 -13.07 -33.73 -27.27
N ASN A 751 -14.08 -34.46 -26.77
CA ASN A 751 -15.10 -33.88 -25.89
C ASN A 751 -14.53 -33.66 -24.48
N ILE A 752 -13.67 -32.65 -24.36
CA ILE A 752 -12.91 -32.29 -23.16
C ILE A 752 -13.82 -32.00 -21.97
N THR A 753 -14.99 -31.38 -22.20
CA THR A 753 -15.95 -31.04 -21.13
C THR A 753 -16.39 -32.26 -20.34
N ASN A 754 -16.56 -33.42 -21.00
CA ASN A 754 -16.90 -34.67 -20.35
C ASN A 754 -15.71 -35.32 -19.63
N MET A 755 -14.48 -35.03 -20.07
CA MET A 755 -13.25 -35.60 -19.53
C MET A 755 -12.78 -34.93 -18.24
N LEU A 756 -13.34 -33.78 -17.88
CA LEU A 756 -12.93 -32.97 -16.72
C LEU A 756 -13.98 -33.01 -15.58
N PRO A 757 -13.56 -32.80 -14.32
CA PRO A 757 -12.18 -32.60 -13.87
C PRO A 757 -11.32 -33.87 -13.99
N GLN A 758 -10.01 -33.74 -14.15
CA GLN A 758 -9.07 -34.88 -14.18
C GLN A 758 -8.01 -34.75 -13.09
N GLN A 759 -7.86 -35.77 -12.25
CA GLN A 759 -6.81 -35.82 -11.24
C GLN A 759 -5.43 -36.09 -11.87
N ILE A 760 -4.42 -35.38 -11.37
CA ILE A 760 -2.99 -35.56 -11.64
C ILE A 760 -2.34 -35.91 -10.28
N PRO A 761 -1.98 -37.18 -10.02
CA PRO A 761 -1.41 -37.61 -8.75
C PRO A 761 0.12 -37.42 -8.70
N SER A 762 0.58 -36.20 -8.99
CA SER A 762 1.98 -35.79 -8.82
C SER A 762 2.07 -34.29 -8.51
N ASN A 763 3.00 -33.91 -7.63
CA ASN A 763 3.43 -32.53 -7.42
C ASN A 763 4.66 -32.13 -8.26
N PHE A 764 5.09 -32.97 -9.21
CA PHE A 764 6.18 -32.68 -10.16
C PHE A 764 5.88 -33.36 -11.50
N PHE A 765 5.50 -32.55 -12.49
CA PHE A 765 5.14 -33.00 -13.84
C PHE A 765 5.38 -31.88 -14.85
N THR A 766 5.32 -32.21 -16.14
CA THR A 766 5.49 -31.24 -17.22
C THR A 766 4.31 -31.28 -18.17
N VAL A 767 3.84 -30.10 -18.54
CA VAL A 767 2.78 -29.88 -19.51
C VAL A 767 3.40 -29.44 -20.83
N THR A 768 3.03 -30.10 -21.92
CA THR A 768 3.48 -29.79 -23.27
C THR A 768 2.32 -29.20 -24.06
N PHE A 769 2.49 -27.97 -24.54
CA PHE A 769 1.49 -27.21 -25.31
C PHE A 769 1.86 -27.23 -26.79
N PHE A 770 0.92 -27.65 -27.64
CA PHE A 770 1.08 -27.61 -29.09
C PHE A 770 -0.11 -26.90 -29.74
N GLN A 771 0.14 -25.70 -30.28
CA GLN A 771 -0.79 -24.82 -30.98
C GLN A 771 -1.95 -24.30 -30.11
N SER A 772 -1.68 -23.19 -29.40
CA SER A 772 -2.60 -22.34 -28.62
C SER A 772 -3.63 -23.04 -27.72
N ALA A 773 -3.27 -23.19 -26.44
CA ALA A 773 -4.11 -23.83 -25.42
C ALA A 773 -4.04 -23.17 -24.04
N SER A 774 -5.13 -23.33 -23.28
CA SER A 774 -5.41 -22.68 -22.00
C SER A 774 -5.94 -23.69 -20.98
N LEU A 775 -5.36 -23.77 -19.77
CA LEU A 775 -5.69 -24.76 -18.74
C LEU A 775 -5.79 -24.16 -17.32
N THR A 776 -6.58 -24.81 -16.45
CA THR A 776 -6.65 -24.49 -15.01
C THR A 776 -6.39 -25.73 -14.14
N LEU A 777 -5.42 -25.62 -13.24
CA LEU A 777 -5.09 -26.61 -12.20
C LEU A 777 -5.39 -26.06 -10.80
N THR A 778 -5.83 -26.92 -9.89
CA THR A 778 -5.97 -26.63 -8.45
C THR A 778 -5.72 -27.88 -7.62
N ASN A 779 -5.33 -27.72 -6.36
CA ASN A 779 -5.31 -28.82 -5.37
C ASN A 779 -6.72 -29.25 -4.89
N ALA A 780 -7.77 -28.47 -5.18
CA ALA A 780 -9.14 -28.80 -4.80
C ALA A 780 -9.80 -29.83 -5.75
N ALA A 781 -10.35 -30.91 -5.20
CA ALA A 781 -11.01 -31.96 -5.98
C ALA A 781 -12.25 -31.47 -6.77
N GLY A 782 -12.97 -30.48 -6.24
CA GLY A 782 -14.18 -29.94 -6.87
C GLY A 782 -15.20 -31.05 -7.17
N ASN A 783 -15.65 -31.13 -8.42
CA ASN A 783 -16.59 -32.16 -8.88
C ASN A 783 -15.91 -33.46 -9.39
N TYR A 784 -14.61 -33.68 -9.16
CA TYR A 784 -13.87 -34.83 -9.71
C TYR A 784 -14.56 -36.18 -9.44
N LEU A 785 -14.99 -36.41 -8.19
CA LEU A 785 -15.67 -37.63 -7.72
C LEU A 785 -17.19 -37.65 -8.03
N LYS A 786 -17.72 -36.72 -8.84
CA LYS A 786 -19.14 -36.70 -9.19
C LYS A 786 -19.41 -37.40 -10.51
N LEU A 787 -20.31 -38.37 -10.50
CA LEU A 787 -20.87 -38.95 -11.74
C LEU A 787 -21.93 -38.00 -12.32
N THR A 788 -21.81 -37.74 -13.61
CA THR A 788 -22.70 -36.90 -14.42
C THR A 788 -22.85 -37.52 -15.81
N ASP A 789 -23.84 -37.08 -16.58
CA ASP A 789 -24.11 -37.71 -17.89
C ASP A 789 -22.96 -37.47 -18.88
N GLY A 790 -22.59 -38.51 -19.61
CA GLY A 790 -21.47 -38.54 -20.55
C GLY A 790 -20.06 -38.46 -19.94
N ARG A 791 -19.93 -38.23 -18.62
CA ARG A 791 -18.66 -38.08 -17.87
C ARG A 791 -17.71 -39.24 -18.12
N ASN A 792 -16.48 -38.96 -18.53
CA ASN A 792 -15.43 -39.97 -18.68
C ASN A 792 -14.08 -39.46 -18.16
N GLY A 793 -13.07 -40.32 -18.09
CA GLY A 793 -11.74 -39.92 -17.65
C GLY A 793 -10.85 -41.08 -17.25
N TYR A 794 -9.75 -40.76 -16.57
CA TYR A 794 -8.75 -41.72 -16.12
C TYR A 794 -8.56 -41.69 -14.60
N ILE A 795 -8.36 -42.86 -14.02
CA ILE A 795 -7.95 -43.06 -12.62
C ILE A 795 -6.55 -43.68 -12.67
N PHE A 796 -5.65 -43.14 -11.85
CA PHE A 796 -4.22 -43.48 -11.87
C PHE A 796 -3.73 -43.83 -10.47
N SER A 797 -2.82 -44.79 -10.36
CA SER A 797 -1.97 -44.86 -9.15
C SER A 797 -0.96 -43.69 -9.16
N PRO A 798 -0.58 -43.14 -7.99
CA PRO A 798 0.52 -42.16 -7.93
C PRO A 798 1.82 -42.70 -8.53
N THR A 799 2.09 -44.00 -8.37
CA THR A 799 3.23 -44.70 -8.99
C THR A 799 3.22 -44.75 -10.52
N TYR A 800 2.09 -44.52 -11.18
CA TYR A 800 2.05 -44.35 -12.64
C TYR A 800 2.57 -42.97 -13.08
N TRP A 801 2.58 -41.98 -12.17
CA TRP A 801 3.01 -40.60 -12.44
C TRP A 801 4.34 -40.21 -11.80
N ALA A 802 4.65 -40.69 -10.60
CA ALA A 802 5.86 -40.32 -9.85
C ALA A 802 6.17 -41.34 -8.74
N ASN A 803 7.26 -41.13 -7.99
CA ASN A 803 7.53 -41.89 -6.78
C ASN A 803 6.56 -41.50 -5.64
N GLY A 804 5.42 -42.19 -5.55
CA GLY A 804 4.40 -42.00 -4.51
C GLY A 804 4.05 -43.28 -3.74
N ASN A 805 2.99 -43.22 -2.93
CA ASN A 805 2.31 -44.42 -2.44
C ASN A 805 1.59 -45.08 -3.63
N PRO A 806 1.82 -46.36 -3.96
CA PRO A 806 1.09 -47.03 -5.03
C PRO A 806 -0.42 -47.18 -4.73
N SER A 807 -0.80 -47.38 -3.46
CA SER A 807 -2.21 -47.63 -3.09
C SER A 807 -3.10 -46.39 -3.22
N PHE A 808 -4.35 -46.61 -3.62
CA PHE A 808 -5.41 -45.59 -3.59
C PHE A 808 -6.80 -46.22 -3.43
N ASP A 809 -7.79 -45.42 -3.03
CA ASP A 809 -9.21 -45.78 -2.97
C ASP A 809 -10.01 -44.55 -3.41
N GLN A 810 -10.77 -44.68 -4.51
CA GLN A 810 -11.58 -43.59 -5.06
C GLN A 810 -13.01 -44.05 -5.24
N GLN A 811 -13.96 -43.31 -4.66
CA GLN A 811 -15.40 -43.56 -4.81
C GLN A 811 -16.05 -42.36 -5.49
N PHE A 812 -16.57 -42.60 -6.69
CA PHE A 812 -17.35 -41.66 -7.48
C PHE A 812 -18.84 -41.88 -7.19
N VAL A 813 -19.60 -40.79 -7.05
CA VAL A 813 -21.01 -40.82 -6.61
C VAL A 813 -21.89 -40.01 -7.57
N GLY A 814 -23.01 -40.60 -7.97
CA GLY A 814 -24.07 -40.01 -8.78
C GLY A 814 -25.33 -39.71 -7.98
N GLN A 815 -26.30 -39.05 -8.63
CA GLN A 815 -27.63 -38.78 -8.06
C GLN A 815 -28.73 -39.68 -8.68
N THR A 816 -28.36 -40.52 -9.65
CA THR A 816 -29.19 -41.46 -10.40
C THR A 816 -28.33 -42.63 -10.85
N ASN A 817 -28.92 -43.74 -11.31
CA ASN A 817 -28.14 -44.77 -11.99
C ASN A 817 -27.57 -44.26 -13.34
N PHE A 818 -26.37 -44.71 -13.64
CA PHE A 818 -25.64 -44.55 -14.88
C PHE A 818 -25.24 -45.93 -15.41
N ASP A 819 -25.14 -46.07 -16.72
CA ASP A 819 -24.38 -47.16 -17.34
C ASP A 819 -22.91 -46.78 -17.29
N ILE A 820 -22.17 -47.42 -16.37
CA ILE A 820 -20.77 -47.14 -16.08
C ILE A 820 -19.90 -48.18 -16.78
N THR A 821 -19.20 -47.75 -17.83
CA THR A 821 -18.16 -48.52 -18.51
C THR A 821 -16.81 -48.29 -17.83
N THR A 822 -16.09 -49.36 -17.49
CA THR A 822 -14.72 -49.34 -16.95
C THR A 822 -13.78 -50.22 -17.76
N ARG A 823 -12.52 -49.83 -17.90
CA ARG A 823 -11.50 -50.55 -18.67
C ARG A 823 -10.12 -50.42 -18.02
N VAL A 824 -9.40 -51.53 -17.84
CA VAL A 824 -7.99 -51.49 -17.41
C VAL A 824 -7.10 -51.28 -18.64
N ASP A 825 -6.57 -50.06 -18.79
CA ASP A 825 -5.60 -49.73 -19.86
C ASP A 825 -4.22 -50.29 -19.51
N TYR A 826 -3.81 -50.20 -18.24
CA TYR A 826 -2.54 -50.73 -17.73
C TYR A 826 -2.67 -51.11 -16.24
N LEU A 827 -2.11 -52.26 -15.86
CA LEU A 827 -1.98 -52.74 -14.48
C LEU A 827 -0.71 -53.58 -14.34
N ALA A 828 0.19 -53.13 -13.48
CA ALA A 828 1.36 -53.87 -13.01
C ALA A 828 1.23 -54.15 -11.50
N LEU A 829 1.41 -55.42 -11.14
CA LEU A 829 1.44 -55.96 -9.78
C LEU A 829 2.78 -56.68 -9.58
N THR A 830 3.30 -56.70 -8.35
CA THR A 830 4.58 -57.36 -8.03
C THR A 830 4.55 -58.22 -6.77
N ASN A 831 3.52 -58.09 -5.93
CA ASN A 831 3.25 -58.99 -4.79
C ASN A 831 1.79 -59.48 -4.82
N SER A 832 1.26 -59.99 -3.69
CA SER A 832 -0.16 -60.34 -3.49
C SER A 832 -1.07 -59.11 -3.39
N GLU A 833 -0.97 -58.25 -4.41
CA GLU A 833 -1.59 -56.95 -4.56
C GLU A 833 -2.81 -57.07 -5.49
N ASN A 834 -3.79 -56.18 -5.38
CA ASN A 834 -4.98 -56.26 -6.22
C ASN A 834 -5.54 -54.89 -6.61
N LEU A 835 -6.20 -54.86 -7.78
CA LEU A 835 -7.06 -53.76 -8.21
C LEU A 835 -8.51 -54.25 -8.16
N ASP A 836 -9.36 -53.54 -7.43
CA ASP A 836 -10.79 -53.79 -7.29
C ASP A 836 -11.55 -52.65 -7.99
N ILE A 837 -12.44 -53.01 -8.93
CA ILE A 837 -13.33 -52.09 -9.65
C ILE A 837 -14.78 -52.53 -9.41
N ALA A 838 -15.47 -51.81 -8.54
CA ALA A 838 -16.84 -52.12 -8.12
C ALA A 838 -17.84 -51.02 -8.53
N VAL A 839 -18.86 -51.38 -9.29
CA VAL A 839 -20.03 -50.52 -9.54
C VAL A 839 -21.07 -50.77 -8.46
N GLN A 840 -21.67 -49.68 -7.95
CA GLN A 840 -22.61 -49.68 -6.84
C GLN A 840 -23.97 -49.10 -7.26
N SER A 841 -25.06 -49.58 -6.67
CA SER A 841 -26.38 -48.95 -6.73
C SER A 841 -27.00 -48.98 -5.33
N SER A 842 -27.45 -47.83 -4.83
CA SER A 842 -27.97 -47.64 -3.47
C SER A 842 -27.03 -48.21 -2.40
N SER A 843 -25.73 -47.90 -2.53
CA SER A 843 -24.61 -48.39 -1.70
C SER A 843 -24.39 -49.91 -1.68
N LYS A 844 -25.08 -50.69 -2.52
CA LYS A 844 -24.82 -52.13 -2.73
C LYS A 844 -23.95 -52.33 -3.96
N VAL A 845 -22.97 -53.23 -3.90
CA VAL A 845 -22.19 -53.62 -5.08
C VAL A 845 -23.07 -54.42 -6.03
N VAL A 846 -23.10 -54.01 -7.30
CA VAL A 846 -23.88 -54.63 -8.40
C VAL A 846 -23.00 -55.16 -9.53
N SER A 847 -21.73 -54.76 -9.57
CA SER A 847 -20.67 -55.43 -10.32
C SER A 847 -19.36 -55.29 -9.56
N ASP A 848 -18.54 -56.34 -9.53
CA ASP A 848 -17.25 -56.43 -8.85
C ASP A 848 -16.24 -57.02 -9.83
N ASN A 849 -15.07 -56.41 -9.97
CA ASN A 849 -13.99 -56.88 -10.82
C ASN A 849 -12.65 -56.78 -10.08
N ASN A 850 -12.26 -57.88 -9.46
CA ASN A 850 -11.00 -58.02 -8.74
C ASN A 850 -9.89 -58.58 -9.66
N TYR A 851 -8.86 -57.77 -9.92
CA TYR A 851 -7.71 -58.09 -10.75
C TYR A 851 -6.49 -58.40 -9.88
N ILE A 852 -6.04 -59.65 -9.93
CA ILE A 852 -4.89 -60.19 -9.17
C ILE A 852 -3.71 -60.59 -10.09
N LYS A 853 -3.69 -60.10 -11.34
CA LYS A 853 -2.64 -60.34 -12.33
C LYS A 853 -2.43 -59.11 -13.22
N ASN A 854 -1.21 -58.96 -13.76
CA ASN A 854 -0.88 -57.91 -14.72
C ASN A 854 -1.84 -57.95 -15.91
N THR A 855 -2.39 -56.80 -16.26
CA THR A 855 -3.47 -56.64 -17.26
C THR A 855 -3.21 -55.38 -18.06
N ALA A 856 -3.46 -55.39 -19.37
CA ALA A 856 -3.34 -54.20 -20.21
C ALA A 856 -4.31 -54.28 -21.39
N ASN A 857 -4.81 -53.12 -21.84
CA ASN A 857 -5.70 -52.97 -22.98
C ASN A 857 -6.94 -53.91 -22.94
N GLU A 858 -7.59 -54.02 -21.78
CA GLU A 858 -8.80 -54.84 -21.63
C GLU A 858 -9.95 -54.35 -22.53
N THR A 859 -10.91 -55.22 -22.88
CA THR A 859 -12.21 -54.78 -23.41
C THR A 859 -13.06 -54.19 -22.29
N GLY A 860 -13.63 -53.00 -22.49
CA GLY A 860 -14.39 -52.30 -21.44
C GLY A 860 -15.65 -53.05 -20.99
N LYS A 861 -15.81 -53.21 -19.68
CA LYS A 861 -16.99 -53.82 -19.02
C LYS A 861 -17.97 -52.72 -18.64
N THR A 862 -19.28 -52.98 -18.72
CA THR A 862 -20.31 -51.98 -18.36
C THR A 862 -21.31 -52.56 -17.37
N ALA A 863 -21.66 -51.79 -16.33
CA ALA A 863 -22.69 -52.13 -15.36
C ALA A 863 -23.53 -50.90 -14.96
N ASN A 864 -24.78 -51.12 -14.56
CA ASN A 864 -25.73 -50.06 -14.22
C ASN A 864 -25.69 -49.74 -12.72
N GLY A 865 -25.45 -48.49 -12.32
CA GLY A 865 -25.38 -48.10 -10.90
C GLY A 865 -25.20 -46.61 -10.65
N ASP A 866 -25.41 -46.18 -9.40
CA ASP A 866 -25.27 -44.79 -8.94
C ASP A 866 -23.88 -44.46 -8.37
N GLY A 867 -22.97 -45.43 -8.26
CA GLY A 867 -21.61 -45.22 -7.79
C GLY A 867 -20.57 -46.10 -8.48
N LEU A 868 -19.31 -45.65 -8.46
CA LEU A 868 -18.14 -46.41 -8.92
C LEU A 868 -17.03 -46.31 -7.87
N ARG A 869 -16.58 -47.44 -7.32
CA ARG A 869 -15.37 -47.52 -6.49
C ARG A 869 -14.23 -48.16 -7.27
N VAL A 870 -13.05 -47.56 -7.22
CA VAL A 870 -11.80 -48.15 -7.70
C VAL A 870 -10.79 -48.12 -6.57
N GLN A 871 -10.43 -49.31 -6.08
CA GLN A 871 -9.51 -49.48 -4.96
C GLN A 871 -8.30 -50.31 -5.40
N PHE A 872 -7.12 -49.71 -5.36
CA PHE A 872 -5.86 -50.37 -5.68
C PHE A 872 -5.07 -50.60 -4.38
N LYS A 873 -4.94 -51.87 -3.98
CA LYS A 873 -4.13 -52.29 -2.82
C LYS A 873 -2.78 -52.79 -3.29
N ALA A 874 -1.79 -51.91 -3.21
CA ALA A 874 -0.40 -52.20 -3.55
C ALA A 874 0.56 -51.68 -2.46
N GLY A 875 1.63 -52.43 -2.19
CA GLY A 875 2.70 -52.05 -1.26
C GLY A 875 4.02 -51.73 -1.98
N SER A 876 4.20 -52.22 -3.21
CA SER A 876 5.41 -52.05 -4.00
C SER A 876 5.36 -50.79 -4.87
N ARG A 877 6.44 -50.00 -4.84
CA ARG A 877 6.58 -48.82 -5.71
C ARG A 877 6.66 -49.15 -7.20
N SER A 878 6.95 -50.40 -7.55
CA SER A 878 6.94 -50.90 -8.94
C SER A 878 5.54 -51.23 -9.45
N SER A 879 4.55 -51.37 -8.56
CA SER A 879 3.16 -51.69 -8.91
C SER A 879 2.39 -50.41 -9.22
N SER A 880 1.67 -50.39 -10.34
CA SER A 880 1.00 -49.19 -10.85
C SER A 880 -0.20 -49.50 -11.75
N ALA A 881 -1.15 -48.56 -11.86
CA ALA A 881 -2.41 -48.76 -12.57
C ALA A 881 -2.88 -47.50 -13.32
N LYS A 882 -3.53 -47.72 -14.48
CA LYS A 882 -4.27 -46.74 -15.28
C LYS A 882 -5.60 -47.38 -15.72
N ILE A 883 -6.71 -46.82 -15.22
CA ILE A 883 -8.08 -47.29 -15.47
C ILE A 883 -8.83 -46.18 -16.21
N TYR A 884 -9.48 -46.50 -17.33
CA TYR A 884 -10.43 -45.61 -17.99
C TYR A 884 -11.85 -45.88 -17.45
N PHE A 885 -12.65 -44.82 -17.29
CA PHE A 885 -14.08 -44.93 -17.00
C PHE A 885 -14.92 -43.99 -17.88
N LYS A 886 -16.20 -44.36 -18.07
CA LYS A 886 -17.25 -43.54 -18.68
C LYS A 886 -18.59 -43.85 -18.03
N ALA A 887 -19.33 -42.83 -17.62
CA ALA A 887 -20.73 -42.91 -17.23
C ALA A 887 -21.61 -42.31 -18.33
N VAL A 888 -22.73 -42.95 -18.62
CA VAL A 888 -23.84 -42.41 -19.42
C VAL A 888 -25.11 -42.56 -18.59
N LYS A 889 -26.01 -41.59 -18.59
CA LYS A 889 -27.24 -41.66 -17.81
C LYS A 889 -28.06 -42.87 -18.26
N ALA A 890 -28.48 -43.69 -17.30
CA ALA A 890 -29.24 -44.90 -17.58
C ALA A 890 -30.60 -44.53 -18.20
N ASN A 891 -30.79 -44.85 -19.48
CA ASN A 891 -32.08 -44.70 -20.14
C ASN A 891 -32.98 -45.86 -19.73
N PHE A 892 -33.80 -45.65 -18.70
CA PHE A 892 -34.97 -46.49 -18.39
C PHE A 892 -35.99 -46.37 -19.53
N GLY A 893 -35.74 -47.09 -20.61
CA GLY A 893 -36.61 -47.11 -21.78
C GLY A 893 -38.00 -47.61 -21.41
N THR A 894 -39.03 -46.84 -21.78
CA THR A 894 -40.44 -47.23 -21.67
C THR A 894 -40.79 -48.26 -22.75
N SER A 895 -40.09 -49.40 -22.72
CA SER A 895 -40.16 -50.50 -23.67
C SER A 895 -40.65 -51.78 -22.99
N ALA A 896 -41.67 -51.64 -22.14
CA ALA A 896 -42.48 -52.77 -21.68
C ALA A 896 -43.49 -53.14 -22.79
N ASP A 897 -43.00 -53.79 -23.85
CA ASP A 897 -43.85 -54.60 -24.71
C ASP A 897 -44.42 -55.77 -23.86
N PRO A 898 -45.75 -55.87 -23.64
CA PRO A 898 -46.31 -56.88 -22.77
C PRO A 898 -46.15 -58.33 -23.28
N SER A 899 -45.74 -58.53 -24.54
CA SER A 899 -45.83 -59.82 -25.23
C SER A 899 -44.80 -60.89 -24.83
N LYS A 900 -43.76 -60.57 -24.04
CA LYS A 900 -42.62 -61.47 -23.79
C LYS A 900 -42.34 -61.87 -22.33
N ASN A 901 -43.33 -61.76 -21.42
CA ASN A 901 -43.17 -62.27 -20.05
C ASN A 901 -44.43 -62.92 -19.44
N VAL A 902 -45.26 -63.57 -20.26
CA VAL A 902 -46.37 -64.42 -19.78
C VAL A 902 -46.34 -65.79 -20.45
N GLN A 903 -45.84 -66.78 -19.70
CA GLN A 903 -45.87 -68.22 -20.01
C GLN A 903 -44.96 -68.66 -21.19
N LYS A 904 -44.20 -69.76 -21.10
CA LYS A 904 -43.99 -70.66 -19.94
C LYS A 904 -42.68 -71.42 -20.06
N LEU A 905 -42.23 -71.90 -18.90
CA LEU A 905 -41.65 -73.24 -18.72
C LEU A 905 -42.32 -74.24 -19.69
N ILE A 906 -41.67 -74.58 -20.80
CA ILE A 906 -42.06 -75.70 -21.67
C ILE A 906 -40.85 -76.60 -21.91
N ILE A 907 -41.10 -77.89 -21.73
CA ILE A 907 -40.18 -79.00 -21.93
C ILE A 907 -39.66 -78.99 -23.37
N ILE A 908 -38.40 -79.39 -23.55
CA ILE A 908 -37.80 -79.65 -24.87
C ILE A 908 -38.71 -80.59 -25.68
N PHE A 909 -39.24 -80.14 -26.83
CA PHE A 909 -39.26 -80.94 -28.07
C PHE A 909 -39.62 -80.12 -29.34
N LEU A 910 -38.58 -79.84 -30.14
CA LEU A 910 -38.49 -79.71 -31.61
C LEU A 910 -39.24 -78.64 -32.47
N ALA A 911 -38.40 -78.04 -33.34
CA ALA A 911 -38.56 -77.83 -34.81
C ALA A 911 -39.37 -76.66 -35.41
N GLY A 912 -38.86 -76.14 -36.55
CA GLY A 912 -39.67 -75.54 -37.63
C GLY A 912 -39.35 -74.11 -38.09
N ASP A 913 -38.44 -73.98 -39.06
CA ASP A 913 -38.52 -73.23 -40.34
C ASP A 913 -39.69 -72.26 -40.65
N CYS A 914 -39.63 -71.29 -41.57
CA CYS A 914 -38.57 -70.49 -42.26
C CYS A 914 -39.28 -69.48 -43.22
N LEU A 915 -38.53 -68.62 -43.95
CA LEU A 915 -38.95 -67.81 -45.14
C LEU A 915 -39.95 -66.63 -44.89
N ALA A 916 -39.98 -65.52 -45.67
CA ALA A 916 -39.01 -64.92 -46.61
C ALA A 916 -39.40 -63.44 -46.97
N SER A 917 -38.52 -62.75 -47.73
CA SER A 917 -38.78 -61.69 -48.78
C SER A 917 -40.09 -60.87 -48.78
N SER A 918 -40.18 -59.57 -49.09
CA SER A 918 -39.34 -58.56 -49.82
C SER A 918 -40.19 -57.24 -49.85
N GLY A 919 -39.79 -56.04 -50.32
CA GLY A 919 -38.58 -55.50 -50.95
C GLY A 919 -38.96 -54.33 -51.90
N LEU A 920 -38.10 -53.30 -52.06
CA LEU A 920 -38.30 -52.06 -52.88
C LEU A 920 -39.40 -51.09 -52.36
N GLY A 921 -39.31 -49.75 -52.51
CA GLY A 921 -38.20 -48.87 -52.93
C GLY A 921 -38.69 -47.46 -53.35
N ASP A 922 -37.87 -46.41 -53.11
CA ASP A 922 -37.79 -45.12 -53.84
C ASP A 922 -39.01 -44.15 -53.95
N VAL A 923 -38.88 -42.80 -54.01
CA VAL A 923 -37.74 -41.87 -53.74
C VAL A 923 -38.20 -40.38 -53.57
N ILE A 924 -37.36 -39.53 -52.96
CA ILE A 924 -37.30 -38.02 -52.97
C ILE A 924 -38.49 -37.18 -52.42
N GLY A 925 -38.14 -36.25 -51.51
CA GLY A 925 -38.91 -35.05 -51.13
C GLY A 925 -38.42 -34.48 -49.80
N GLY A 926 -37.96 -33.22 -49.74
CA GLY A 926 -37.35 -32.63 -48.52
C GLY A 926 -37.83 -31.21 -48.18
N GLY A 927 -37.44 -30.68 -47.01
CA GLY A 927 -37.68 -29.27 -46.64
C GLY A 927 -37.90 -28.96 -45.15
N ASP A 928 -36.80 -28.90 -44.38
CA ASP A 928 -36.46 -27.98 -43.27
C ASP A 928 -37.41 -27.53 -42.11
N LEU A 929 -36.73 -27.18 -41.00
CA LEU A 929 -37.08 -26.22 -39.91
C LEU A 929 -38.13 -26.56 -38.82
N ALA A 930 -37.63 -27.25 -37.78
CA ALA A 930 -37.41 -26.73 -36.41
C ALA A 930 -38.55 -26.22 -35.45
N GLN A 931 -38.44 -26.75 -34.21
CA GLN A 931 -38.56 -26.08 -32.89
C GLN A 931 -39.92 -25.92 -32.12
N THR A 932 -40.05 -26.79 -31.11
CA THR A 932 -40.37 -26.52 -29.68
C THR A 932 -41.70 -25.91 -29.18
N ALA A 933 -42.54 -26.80 -28.63
CA ALA A 933 -42.74 -26.98 -27.16
C ALA A 933 -43.91 -26.29 -26.39
N THR A 934 -44.14 -26.89 -25.20
CA THR A 934 -44.88 -26.43 -23.99
C THR A 934 -46.37 -26.77 -23.80
N GLY A 935 -46.65 -27.19 -22.55
CA GLY A 935 -47.92 -27.56 -21.93
C GLY A 935 -47.58 -28.34 -20.63
N ALA A 936 -48.30 -28.25 -19.51
CA ALA A 936 -49.51 -27.48 -19.21
C ALA A 936 -49.65 -27.21 -17.68
N LEU A 937 -50.78 -26.59 -17.29
CA LEU A 937 -51.53 -26.58 -16.01
C LEU A 937 -51.07 -27.57 -14.89
N GLY A 938 -51.15 -27.29 -13.58
CA GLY A 938 -51.55 -26.10 -12.81
C GLY A 938 -52.30 -26.41 -11.48
N GLY A 939 -52.15 -25.58 -10.43
CA GLY A 939 -53.17 -25.38 -9.36
C GLY A 939 -52.93 -25.92 -7.91
N GLY A 940 -52.78 -24.99 -6.94
CA GLY A 940 -53.14 -25.12 -5.49
C GLY A 940 -52.28 -26.02 -4.56
N GLY A 941 -52.18 -25.77 -3.24
CA GLY A 941 -52.58 -24.60 -2.43
C GLY A 941 -52.65 -24.93 -0.91
N GLY A 942 -51.91 -24.22 -0.04
CA GLY A 942 -51.91 -24.46 1.42
C GLY A 942 -50.98 -23.52 2.23
N SER A 943 -51.23 -23.37 3.53
CA SER A 943 -50.56 -22.48 4.51
C SER A 943 -50.68 -23.12 5.92
N PRO A 944 -50.05 -22.64 7.04
CA PRO A 944 -49.41 -21.32 7.28
C PRO A 944 -48.12 -21.31 8.15
N LEU A 945 -47.60 -20.08 8.44
CA LEU A 945 -46.60 -19.70 9.49
C LEU A 945 -45.16 -20.25 9.32
N ASP A 946 -44.06 -19.59 9.71
CA ASP A 946 -43.72 -18.18 10.07
C ASP A 946 -42.15 -18.02 10.00
N GLY A 947 -41.59 -16.80 10.00
CA GLY A 947 -40.17 -16.56 10.37
C GLY A 947 -39.17 -15.95 9.35
N THR A 948 -39.09 -14.61 9.34
CA THR A 948 -37.86 -13.75 9.24
C THR A 948 -36.80 -13.85 8.11
N LEU A 949 -36.72 -12.75 7.32
CA LEU A 949 -35.54 -11.86 7.05
C LEU A 949 -34.21 -12.38 6.42
N GLY A 950 -33.66 -11.63 5.43
CA GLY A 950 -32.20 -11.55 5.17
C GLY A 950 -31.74 -11.16 3.74
N ASN A 951 -31.46 -9.87 3.48
CA ASN A 951 -30.94 -9.35 2.18
C ASN A 951 -29.46 -9.79 1.92
N ASN A 952 -28.83 -9.69 0.74
CA ASN A 952 -28.83 -8.66 -0.33
C ASN A 952 -28.43 -9.24 -1.72
N ALA A 953 -28.94 -8.65 -2.81
CA ALA A 953 -28.22 -8.44 -4.09
C ALA A 953 -29.06 -7.60 -5.09
N GLY A 954 -28.38 -6.83 -5.96
CA GLY A 954 -28.97 -6.11 -7.11
C GLY A 954 -29.32 -4.63 -6.86
N GLY A 955 -29.24 -3.75 -7.87
CA GLY A 955 -28.76 -3.94 -9.25
C GLY A 955 -29.43 -2.99 -10.24
N ASP A 956 -28.62 -2.16 -10.90
CA ASP A 956 -28.81 -1.31 -12.10
C ASP A 956 -30.22 -0.98 -12.65
N GLY A 957 -30.42 0.30 -12.98
CA GLY A 957 -31.48 0.81 -13.85
C GLY A 957 -31.26 2.30 -14.15
N GLY A 958 -31.34 2.71 -15.42
CA GLY A 958 -31.02 4.08 -15.81
C GLY A 958 -31.79 4.58 -17.05
N VAL A 959 -31.41 5.79 -17.50
CA VAL A 959 -31.93 6.53 -18.67
C VAL A 959 -33.34 7.14 -18.51
N VAL A 960 -33.43 8.45 -18.75
CA VAL A 960 -34.36 9.15 -19.69
C VAL A 960 -34.09 10.67 -19.62
N ASP A 961 -34.02 11.33 -20.77
CA ASP A 961 -33.92 12.80 -20.91
C ASP A 961 -35.28 13.50 -20.74
N GLY A 962 -35.27 14.76 -20.27
CA GLY A 962 -36.47 15.60 -20.15
C GLY A 962 -36.16 17.09 -19.95
N VAL A 963 -36.71 17.95 -20.81
CA VAL A 963 -36.41 19.39 -20.92
C VAL A 963 -37.57 20.25 -20.37
N VAL A 964 -37.35 21.57 -20.24
CA VAL A 964 -38.27 22.69 -19.89
C VAL A 964 -38.28 23.06 -18.39
N GLY A 965 -38.12 24.33 -17.99
CA GLY A 965 -37.76 25.56 -18.74
C GLY A 965 -38.19 26.87 -18.05
N GLN A 966 -37.64 28.02 -18.49
CA GLN A 966 -38.05 29.41 -18.19
C GLN A 966 -37.89 29.91 -16.72
N ASP A 967 -37.66 31.20 -16.41
CA ASP A 967 -37.26 32.35 -17.25
C ASP A 967 -36.60 33.50 -16.45
N GLY A 968 -35.71 34.27 -17.11
CA GLY A 968 -35.55 35.72 -16.91
C GLY A 968 -34.75 36.26 -15.70
N LEU A 969 -34.23 37.51 -15.70
CA LEU A 969 -34.27 38.57 -16.73
C LEU A 969 -33.00 39.47 -16.74
N ILE A 970 -32.49 39.72 -17.96
CA ILE A 970 -31.99 41.00 -18.52
C ILE A 970 -30.67 41.65 -18.01
N GLY A 971 -29.80 41.98 -18.98
CA GLY A 971 -28.60 42.82 -18.81
C GLY A 971 -27.82 43.09 -20.12
N ASN A 972 -28.48 43.58 -21.17
CA ASN A 972 -27.91 43.70 -22.54
C ASN A 972 -26.96 44.90 -22.75
N VAL A 973 -25.86 44.69 -23.51
CA VAL A 973 -25.22 45.62 -24.48
C VAL A 973 -23.98 44.95 -25.16
N VAL A 974 -23.52 45.25 -26.38
CA VAL A 974 -24.22 45.33 -27.70
C VAL A 974 -23.17 45.36 -28.85
N LYS A 975 -23.41 44.62 -29.96
CA LYS A 975 -22.61 44.52 -31.23
C LYS A 975 -21.18 43.91 -31.11
N GLY A 976 -20.64 43.22 -32.14
CA GLY A 976 -21.25 42.71 -33.38
C GLY A 976 -20.27 42.53 -34.55
N LEU A 977 -20.60 41.64 -35.52
CA LEU A 977 -19.90 41.32 -36.80
C LEU A 977 -18.54 40.58 -36.63
N GLY A 978 -18.10 39.65 -37.51
CA GLY A 978 -18.68 38.92 -38.65
C GLY A 978 -17.68 37.81 -39.08
N ALA A 979 -18.06 36.58 -39.46
CA ALA A 979 -18.66 36.11 -40.73
C ALA A 979 -17.62 35.52 -41.75
N SER A 980 -18.05 34.64 -42.67
CA SER A 980 -17.30 33.95 -43.76
C SER A 980 -16.41 32.73 -43.38
N SER A 981 -16.20 31.69 -44.24
CA SER A 981 -17.17 30.84 -44.99
C SER A 981 -16.52 29.59 -45.66
N ASN A 982 -17.30 28.50 -45.71
CA ASN A 982 -17.25 27.26 -46.54
C ASN A 982 -17.02 27.46 -48.09
N PRO A 983 -16.99 26.41 -48.98
CA PRO A 983 -16.94 24.92 -48.83
C PRO A 983 -16.05 24.15 -49.90
N GLU A 984 -16.30 22.82 -50.07
CA GLU A 984 -16.09 21.91 -51.24
C GLU A 984 -14.73 21.14 -51.43
N GLY A 985 -14.70 19.87 -51.91
CA GLY A 985 -15.82 18.93 -52.17
C GLY A 985 -15.48 17.53 -52.80
N GLN A 986 -16.42 16.58 -52.61
CA GLN A 986 -16.81 15.37 -53.40
C GLN A 986 -15.87 14.15 -53.73
N GLY A 987 -16.41 12.93 -53.45
CA GLY A 987 -16.24 11.66 -54.22
C GLY A 987 -15.15 10.66 -53.76
N GLY A 988 -15.36 9.33 -53.73
CA GLY A 988 -16.58 8.50 -53.89
C GLY A 988 -16.32 6.97 -53.96
N SER A 989 -17.38 6.16 -53.80
CA SER A 989 -17.53 4.71 -54.12
C SER A 989 -17.03 3.60 -53.14
N ASN A 990 -17.88 2.56 -53.01
CA ASN A 990 -17.87 1.43 -52.06
C ASN A 990 -16.98 0.22 -52.48
N VAL A 991 -16.62 -0.67 -51.53
CA VAL A 991 -17.10 -2.09 -51.41
C VAL A 991 -16.25 -2.93 -50.41
N LEU A 992 -16.96 -3.66 -49.52
CA LEU A 992 -16.61 -4.86 -48.70
C LEU A 992 -15.15 -5.34 -48.50
N GLY A 993 -14.74 -5.54 -47.24
CA GLY A 993 -13.61 -6.42 -46.86
C GLY A 993 -13.26 -6.43 -45.36
N LEU A 994 -13.24 -7.61 -44.72
CA LEU A 994 -12.80 -7.90 -43.34
C LEU A 994 -12.22 -9.33 -43.29
N PRO A 995 -11.38 -9.74 -42.30
CA PRO A 995 -10.65 -8.96 -41.28
C PRO A 995 -9.16 -9.39 -41.10
N VAL A 996 -8.52 -8.86 -40.04
CA VAL A 996 -7.27 -9.34 -39.36
C VAL A 996 -5.90 -9.09 -40.00
N ALA A 997 -5.12 -8.23 -39.33
CA ALA A 997 -3.68 -8.39 -39.08
C ALA A 997 -3.35 -7.72 -37.71
N VAL A 998 -2.23 -8.09 -37.06
CA VAL A 998 -1.95 -7.75 -35.65
C VAL A 998 -0.45 -7.38 -35.45
N ASP A 999 -0.21 -6.59 -34.39
CA ASP A 999 1.06 -6.38 -33.65
C ASP A 999 2.12 -5.33 -34.05
N ALA A 1000 2.88 -4.98 -33.00
CA ALA A 1000 4.19 -4.30 -32.92
C ALA A 1000 4.29 -2.75 -32.92
N ASP A 1001 4.47 -2.23 -31.70
CA ASP A 1001 5.44 -1.19 -31.28
C ASP A 1001 5.59 0.14 -32.05
N LEU A 1002 5.28 1.24 -31.33
CA LEU A 1002 5.86 2.56 -31.59
C LEU A 1002 6.48 3.15 -30.31
N ALA A 1003 7.80 3.03 -30.17
CA ALA A 1003 8.57 3.89 -29.26
C ALA A 1003 8.88 5.21 -29.98
N LEU A 1004 8.45 6.34 -29.43
CA LEU A 1004 8.74 7.65 -30.02
C LEU A 1004 10.09 8.20 -29.54
N LEU A 1005 10.95 8.51 -30.51
CA LEU A 1005 12.20 9.22 -30.29
C LEU A 1005 11.93 10.72 -30.12
N GLU A 1006 12.85 11.41 -29.45
CA GLU A 1006 13.50 12.54 -30.12
C GLU A 1006 15.02 12.35 -30.10
N GLY A 1007 15.67 12.72 -31.21
CA GLY A 1007 17.12 12.63 -31.36
C GLY A 1007 17.56 13.41 -32.59
N VAL A 1008 18.55 14.30 -32.42
CA VAL A 1008 19.13 15.09 -33.50
C VAL A 1008 20.43 14.43 -33.97
N ARG A 1009 20.62 14.40 -35.29
CA ARG A 1009 21.56 13.50 -35.99
C ARG A 1009 22.93 14.14 -36.22
N CYS A 1010 23.95 13.29 -36.35
CA CYS A 1010 25.02 13.47 -37.35
C CYS A 1010 25.31 12.10 -37.99
N ASN A 1011 25.66 12.11 -39.29
CA ASN A 1011 25.87 10.88 -40.08
C ASN A 1011 27.31 10.33 -39.92
N GLN A 1012 27.47 9.05 -40.25
CA GLN A 1012 28.78 8.42 -40.45
C GLN A 1012 29.35 8.78 -41.83
N ASN A 1013 30.68 8.80 -41.96
CA ASN A 1013 31.36 7.94 -42.94
C ASN A 1013 32.88 7.78 -42.70
N GLU A 1014 33.31 6.53 -42.86
CA GLU A 1014 34.58 6.06 -43.46
C GLU A 1014 35.98 6.32 -42.87
N THR A 1015 36.64 5.19 -42.57
CA THR A 1015 38.09 4.85 -42.73
C THR A 1015 39.11 5.20 -41.62
N LYS A 1016 40.28 4.58 -41.76
CA LYS A 1016 41.33 4.37 -40.73
C LYS A 1016 42.64 5.06 -41.13
N THR A 1017 43.50 5.40 -40.14
CA THR A 1017 44.86 4.81 -39.93
C THR A 1017 45.90 5.83 -39.38
N GLN A 1018 46.52 5.47 -38.24
CA GLN A 1018 47.84 5.86 -37.68
C GLN A 1018 48.34 7.33 -37.63
N CYS A 1019 48.66 7.74 -36.38
CA CYS A 1019 49.93 8.31 -35.93
C CYS A 1019 50.73 9.33 -36.79
N ARG A 1020 50.75 10.60 -36.36
CA ARG A 1020 51.96 11.33 -35.90
C ARG A 1020 51.64 12.74 -35.38
N SER A 1021 52.51 13.27 -34.51
CA SER A 1021 52.66 14.72 -34.29
C SER A 1021 53.71 15.29 -35.26
N PRO A 1022 53.71 16.62 -35.52
CA PRO A 1022 54.62 17.47 -34.76
C PRO A 1022 54.05 18.88 -34.43
N LEU A 1023 54.93 19.79 -33.99
CA LEU A 1023 54.70 21.18 -33.60
C LEU A 1023 54.83 22.18 -34.77
N GLU A 1024 54.58 23.46 -34.46
CA GLU A 1024 55.00 24.70 -35.16
C GLU A 1024 54.26 25.14 -36.45
N GLY A 1025 54.05 26.46 -36.54
CA GLY A 1025 53.36 27.17 -37.63
C GLY A 1025 52.66 28.45 -37.12
N GLN A 1026 53.04 29.63 -37.62
CA GLN A 1026 52.59 30.94 -37.11
C GLN A 1026 51.71 31.71 -38.11
N CYS A 1027 50.87 32.64 -37.59
CA CYS A 1027 50.74 34.07 -37.99
C CYS A 1027 49.31 34.62 -38.16
N GLY A 1028 49.04 35.73 -37.46
CA GLY A 1028 48.01 36.74 -37.81
C GLY A 1028 46.59 36.55 -37.21
N GLY A 1029 45.98 37.53 -36.52
CA GLY A 1029 46.54 38.78 -35.98
C GLY A 1029 45.47 39.84 -35.62
N SER A 1030 45.75 40.68 -34.60
CA SER A 1030 45.01 41.90 -34.17
C SER A 1030 43.54 41.71 -33.70
N SER A 1031 42.95 42.51 -32.81
CA SER A 1031 43.35 43.69 -32.00
C SER A 1031 42.53 43.70 -30.69
N GLY A 1032 42.82 44.46 -29.62
CA GLY A 1032 43.84 45.49 -29.36
C GLY A 1032 43.90 45.78 -27.83
N ALA A 1033 44.68 46.79 -27.38
CA ALA A 1033 45.03 46.91 -25.95
C ALA A 1033 45.15 48.34 -25.39
N MET A 1034 44.68 48.50 -24.13
CA MET A 1034 45.01 49.54 -23.11
C MET A 1034 44.67 51.01 -23.45
N PRO A 1035 44.61 51.89 -22.43
CA PRO A 1035 45.83 52.53 -21.89
C PRO A 1035 46.05 52.35 -20.37
N GLU A 1036 47.18 52.86 -19.88
CA GLU A 1036 47.70 52.75 -18.50
C GLU A 1036 47.16 53.84 -17.54
N THR A 1037 47.47 53.72 -16.24
CA THR A 1037 48.04 54.85 -15.48
C THR A 1037 48.91 54.38 -14.30
N MET A 1038 50.00 55.09 -14.01
CA MET A 1038 50.94 54.78 -12.92
C MET A 1038 50.70 55.62 -11.66
N SER A 1039 51.14 55.11 -10.51
CA SER A 1039 51.76 55.93 -9.45
C SER A 1039 52.85 55.14 -8.72
N ARG A 1040 53.78 55.82 -8.04
CA ARG A 1040 55.06 55.27 -7.58
C ARG A 1040 55.57 55.97 -6.31
N ALA A 1041 56.55 55.33 -5.64
CA ALA A 1041 57.43 55.87 -4.59
C ALA A 1041 56.86 55.99 -3.15
N ALA A 1042 57.65 55.94 -2.07
CA ALA A 1042 58.99 55.32 -1.85
C ALA A 1042 59.45 55.38 -0.38
N ARG A 1043 60.19 54.34 0.09
CA ARG A 1043 61.08 54.31 1.29
C ARG A 1043 60.34 54.49 2.65
N GLN A 1044 60.84 54.07 3.82
CA GLN A 1044 62.20 53.78 4.30
C GLN A 1044 62.24 52.53 5.23
N ALA A 1045 63.44 52.10 5.60
CA ALA A 1045 63.74 51.30 6.80
C ALA A 1045 64.75 52.08 7.67
N PRO A 1046 64.90 51.74 8.97
CA PRO A 1046 66.25 51.32 9.37
C PRO A 1046 66.33 50.28 10.51
N ARG A 1047 67.23 49.30 10.29
CA ARG A 1047 68.23 48.73 11.22
C ARG A 1047 67.80 48.01 12.51
N CYS A 1048 68.78 47.25 13.03
CA CYS A 1048 68.70 46.34 14.16
C CYS A 1048 69.49 46.87 15.37
N GLU A 1049 69.26 46.29 16.55
CA GLU A 1049 70.26 46.20 17.61
C GLU A 1049 70.25 44.79 18.24
N LYS A 1050 71.15 44.51 19.20
CA LYS A 1050 71.71 43.16 19.41
C LYS A 1050 72.12 42.89 20.88
N CYS A 1051 72.39 41.62 21.23
CA CYS A 1051 73.09 41.14 22.43
C CYS A 1051 72.27 41.16 23.77
N GLU A 1052 72.51 40.32 24.80
CA GLU A 1052 73.43 39.17 24.95
C GLU A 1052 73.06 38.18 26.10
N CYS A 1053 73.64 36.97 26.02
CA CYS A 1053 74.06 36.01 27.09
C CYS A 1053 73.23 35.61 28.34
N ALA A 1054 73.25 34.29 28.60
CA ALA A 1054 73.23 33.64 29.94
C ALA A 1054 74.70 33.33 30.37
N PRO A 1055 75.07 32.76 31.57
CA PRO A 1055 74.68 31.39 32.00
C PRO A 1055 74.72 31.01 33.52
N GLY A 1056 74.34 29.76 33.85
CA GLY A 1056 74.96 28.93 34.92
C GLY A 1056 74.08 28.46 36.10
N TYR A 1057 74.42 27.37 36.84
CA TYR A 1057 75.45 26.33 36.62
C TYR A 1057 75.16 25.05 37.49
N VAL A 1058 74.98 23.85 36.88
CA VAL A 1058 75.63 22.54 37.21
C VAL A 1058 75.47 21.93 38.66
N ARG A 1059 75.16 20.63 38.92
CA ARG A 1059 75.92 19.40 38.54
C ARG A 1059 75.20 18.04 38.85
N THR A 1060 75.21 17.09 37.89
CA THR A 1060 75.25 15.57 37.98
C THR A 1060 74.24 14.76 38.82
N PHE A 1061 73.87 13.48 38.53
CA PHE A 1061 74.49 12.32 37.80
C PHE A 1061 73.35 11.31 37.37
N ASP A 1062 73.46 10.18 36.63
CA ASP A 1062 74.56 9.47 35.91
C ASP A 1062 74.09 8.62 34.67
N LYS A 1063 73.60 7.38 34.85
CA LYS A 1063 73.31 6.33 33.81
C LYS A 1063 71.97 5.61 34.11
N ALA A 1064 71.34 4.77 33.25
CA ALA A 1064 71.82 4.01 32.08
C ALA A 1064 70.72 3.78 31.00
N GLN A 1065 71.09 3.17 29.85
CA GLN A 1065 70.17 2.69 28.79
C GLN A 1065 69.90 1.18 28.91
N CYS A 1066 68.74 0.70 28.42
CA CYS A 1066 68.61 -0.64 27.80
C CYS A 1066 67.34 -0.76 26.92
N VAL A 1067 67.17 -1.91 26.24
CA VAL A 1067 66.15 -2.18 25.19
C VAL A 1067 65.41 -3.51 25.49
N LEU A 1068 64.31 -3.76 24.74
CA LEU A 1068 63.35 -4.91 24.71
C LEU A 1068 61.99 -4.51 25.34
N GLN A 1069 60.82 -4.65 24.68
CA GLN A 1069 60.23 -5.72 23.85
C GLN A 1069 59.71 -6.90 24.68
N GLN A 1070 58.39 -6.96 24.89
CA GLN A 1070 57.62 -8.21 24.74
C GLN A 1070 56.10 -8.03 24.59
N ASP A 1071 55.59 -8.69 23.54
CA ASP A 1071 54.34 -9.44 23.35
C ASP A 1071 53.12 -9.22 24.28
N CYS A 1072 51.96 -9.06 23.64
CA CYS A 1072 50.69 -9.67 24.05
C CYS A 1072 49.97 -10.20 22.80
N GLY A 1073 50.29 -11.44 22.42
CA GLY A 1073 49.54 -12.22 21.44
C GLY A 1073 48.35 -12.95 22.08
N ASP A 1074 47.62 -13.72 21.27
CA ASP A 1074 46.41 -14.45 21.66
C ASP A 1074 46.59 -15.38 22.86
N GLN A 1075 45.52 -15.59 23.63
CA GLN A 1075 44.92 -16.93 23.80
C GLN A 1075 43.44 -16.83 24.16
N ALA A 1076 42.64 -17.77 23.66
CA ALA A 1076 41.25 -17.97 24.07
C ALA A 1076 41.17 -19.03 25.19
N THR A 1077 40.19 -18.91 26.09
CA THR A 1077 39.99 -19.90 27.16
C THR A 1077 38.57 -20.48 27.09
N ALA A 1078 38.50 -21.81 27.09
CA ALA A 1078 37.33 -22.61 26.74
C ALA A 1078 36.04 -22.32 27.53
N CYS A 1079 34.91 -22.30 26.82
CA CYS A 1079 33.65 -22.83 27.36
C CYS A 1079 33.68 -24.36 27.23
N GLN A 1080 33.49 -25.10 28.33
CA GLN A 1080 33.16 -26.52 28.28
C GLN A 1080 31.64 -26.70 28.31
N ASN A 1081 31.11 -27.55 27.42
CA ASN A 1081 29.70 -27.93 27.41
C ASN A 1081 29.49 -29.21 28.23
N VAL A 1082 28.67 -29.13 29.28
CA VAL A 1082 28.18 -30.30 30.03
C VAL A 1082 26.69 -30.12 30.36
N GLY A 1083 25.82 -30.48 29.39
CA GLY A 1083 24.37 -30.44 29.54
C GLY A 1083 23.72 -29.05 29.41
N ASP A 1084 22.40 -29.03 29.32
CA ASP A 1084 21.61 -27.86 28.97
C ASP A 1084 21.38 -26.88 30.13
N ARG A 1085 22.42 -26.07 30.44
CA ARG A 1085 22.32 -24.68 30.96
C ARG A 1085 23.72 -24.10 31.21
N GLN A 1086 23.97 -22.87 30.74
CA GLN A 1086 25.08 -22.05 31.23
C GLN A 1086 24.59 -21.05 32.29
N THR A 1087 25.30 -20.99 33.42
CA THR A 1087 25.18 -19.96 34.45
C THR A 1087 26.58 -19.60 34.94
N CYS A 1088 26.92 -18.31 34.99
CA CYS A 1088 28.14 -17.81 35.60
C CYS A 1088 27.78 -16.93 36.82
N PRO A 1089 28.48 -17.06 37.96
CA PRO A 1089 28.10 -16.38 39.19
C PRO A 1089 28.57 -14.92 39.24
N VAL A 1090 27.74 -14.05 39.83
CA VAL A 1090 28.13 -12.70 40.25
C VAL A 1090 28.22 -12.68 41.77
N LEU A 1091 29.38 -12.30 42.31
CA LEU A 1091 29.58 -12.02 43.73
C LEU A 1091 30.10 -10.58 43.88
N CYS A 1092 29.23 -9.69 44.34
CA CYS A 1092 29.56 -8.31 44.65
C CYS A 1092 30.06 -8.18 46.10
N ASN A 1093 30.97 -7.25 46.38
CA ASN A 1093 31.21 -6.82 47.75
C ASN A 1093 31.73 -5.36 47.83
N GLY A 1094 31.03 -4.52 48.60
CA GLY A 1094 31.50 -3.20 49.06
C GLY A 1094 31.35 -1.98 48.12
N GLY A 1095 30.52 -1.00 48.50
CA GLY A 1095 30.85 0.43 48.25
C GLY A 1095 30.10 1.22 47.16
N ARG A 1096 28.76 1.34 47.26
CA ARG A 1096 27.91 2.44 46.72
C ARG A 1096 28.41 3.29 45.53
N CYS A 1097 27.75 3.17 44.39
CA CYS A 1097 27.59 4.25 43.39
C CYS A 1097 26.09 4.55 43.15
N PRO A 1098 25.72 5.78 42.75
CA PRO A 1098 24.31 6.17 42.58
C PRO A 1098 23.70 5.62 41.28
N ILE A 1099 22.44 5.17 41.35
CA ILE A 1099 21.65 4.71 40.19
C ILE A 1099 20.57 5.76 39.89
N GLY A 1100 20.39 6.12 38.63
CA GLY A 1100 19.54 7.27 38.25
C GLY A 1100 19.08 7.33 36.79
N PHE A 1101 18.91 6.20 36.09
CA PHE A 1101 18.24 6.18 34.78
C PHE A 1101 16.96 5.33 34.84
N VAL A 1102 15.82 5.97 34.57
CA VAL A 1102 14.50 5.35 34.51
C VAL A 1102 13.92 5.60 33.13
N CYS A 1103 13.70 4.54 32.35
CA CYS A 1103 12.90 4.62 31.14
C CYS A 1103 11.43 4.88 31.52
N ARG A 1104 10.89 6.04 31.14
CA ARG A 1104 9.46 6.36 31.31
C ARG A 1104 8.70 6.08 30.01
N VAL A 1105 7.70 5.23 30.10
CA VAL A 1105 6.48 5.26 29.29
C VAL A 1105 5.43 6.02 30.13
N PRO A 1106 4.58 6.90 29.55
CA PRO A 1106 3.76 7.83 30.33
C PRO A 1106 2.56 7.17 31.04
N ASN A 1107 2.03 7.85 32.07
CA ASN A 1107 0.91 7.38 32.88
C ASN A 1107 -0.03 8.55 33.26
N ILE A 1108 -1.29 8.47 32.84
CA ILE A 1108 -2.46 9.30 33.22
C ILE A 1108 -3.67 8.35 33.11
N CYS A 1109 -4.59 8.19 34.07
CA CYS A 1109 -4.69 8.76 35.42
C CYS A 1109 -5.57 7.88 36.35
N LEU A 1110 -5.62 8.26 37.63
CA LEU A 1110 -6.75 8.17 38.60
C LEU A 1110 -7.58 6.87 38.81
N GLY A 1111 -7.97 6.68 40.08
CA GLY A 1111 -9.38 6.39 40.41
C GLY A 1111 -9.74 4.95 40.84
N LYS A 1112 -10.19 4.80 42.09
CA LYS A 1112 -10.78 3.55 42.60
C LYS A 1112 -12.24 3.39 42.14
N ALA A 1113 -12.61 2.25 41.55
CA ALA A 1113 -13.89 1.56 41.79
C ALA A 1113 -13.88 0.14 41.20
N THR A 1114 -14.68 -0.77 41.75
CA THR A 1114 -14.81 -2.17 41.30
C THR A 1114 -16.20 -2.45 40.70
N CYS A 1115 -16.28 -3.20 39.59
CA CYS A 1115 -17.08 -4.44 39.55
C CYS A 1115 -17.04 -5.25 38.23
N GLN A 1116 -16.77 -6.55 38.38
CA GLN A 1116 -17.40 -7.73 37.75
C GLN A 1116 -17.41 -8.01 36.22
N GLN A 1117 -17.20 -9.32 35.95
CA GLN A 1117 -17.59 -10.12 34.78
C GLN A 1117 -16.83 -9.85 33.45
N LYS A 1118 -16.62 -10.83 32.56
CA LYS A 1118 -17.15 -12.22 32.49
C LYS A 1118 -16.18 -13.19 31.80
N CYS A 1119 -15.75 -14.26 32.49
CA CYS A 1119 -15.05 -15.42 31.89
C CYS A 1119 -15.49 -16.72 32.59
N VAL A 1120 -16.17 -17.64 31.89
CA VAL A 1120 -16.57 -18.98 32.39
C VAL A 1120 -16.54 -19.99 31.20
N PRO A 1121 -16.13 -21.27 31.37
CA PRO A 1121 -15.77 -22.16 30.25
C PRO A 1121 -16.59 -23.48 30.13
N ALA A 1122 -16.26 -24.30 29.13
CA ALA A 1122 -16.49 -25.76 29.02
C ALA A 1122 -15.32 -26.39 28.22
N PHE A 1123 -14.69 -27.55 28.54
CA PHE A 1123 -15.17 -28.94 28.73
C PHE A 1123 -15.75 -29.60 27.46
N GLY A 1124 -15.33 -30.79 27.00
CA GLY A 1124 -14.19 -31.66 27.36
C GLY A 1124 -14.38 -33.16 27.00
N VAL A 1125 -13.31 -33.98 27.09
CA VAL A 1125 -13.28 -35.48 27.07
C VAL A 1125 -13.63 -36.09 25.66
N ALA A 1126 -13.16 -37.25 25.17
CA ALA A 1126 -12.56 -38.49 25.70
C ALA A 1126 -11.55 -39.13 24.69
N ASP A 1127 -10.78 -40.22 24.89
CA ASP A 1127 -10.57 -41.14 26.04
C ASP A 1127 -9.26 -41.98 25.85
N VAL A 1128 -9.00 -42.94 26.75
CA VAL A 1128 -8.05 -44.09 26.70
C VAL A 1128 -6.57 -43.87 27.12
N SER A 1129 -6.22 -44.51 28.25
CA SER A 1129 -4.86 -44.86 28.74
C SER A 1129 -4.53 -46.33 28.33
N PRO A 1130 -3.30 -46.92 28.41
CA PRO A 1130 -2.42 -46.80 29.59
C PRO A 1130 -0.88 -46.98 29.44
N ASP A 1131 -0.20 -46.71 30.57
CA ASP A 1131 0.95 -47.42 31.18
C ASP A 1131 2.42 -47.38 30.66
N VAL A 1132 3.31 -47.45 31.67
CA VAL A 1132 4.79 -47.65 31.68
C VAL A 1132 5.66 -46.60 30.96
N GLY A 1133 6.73 -46.03 31.53
CA GLY A 1133 7.32 -46.15 32.88
C GLY A 1133 8.86 -46.27 32.86
N LEU A 1134 9.55 -45.61 33.81
CA LEU A 1134 11.03 -45.65 34.05
C LEU A 1134 11.92 -45.13 32.88
N GLY A 1135 12.77 -44.11 33.00
CA GLY A 1135 13.36 -43.43 34.15
C GLY A 1135 14.81 -43.01 33.88
N ARG A 1136 15.34 -42.12 34.74
CA ARG A 1136 16.75 -41.65 34.92
C ARG A 1136 17.26 -40.45 34.09
N LYS A 1137 17.49 -39.38 34.86
CA LYS A 1137 18.37 -38.21 34.66
C LYS A 1137 17.97 -37.23 33.55
#